data_AF-A0A9P9D607-F1
#
_entry.id   AF-A0A9P9D607-F1
#
_cell.length_a   1.000
_cell.length_b   1.000
_cell.length_c   1.000
_cell.angle_alpha   90.00
_cell.angle_beta   90.00
_cell.angle_gamma   90.00
#
_symmetry.space_group_name_H-M   'P 1'
#
loop_
_entity.id
_entity.type
_entity.pdbx_description
1 polymer ?
#
loop_
_entity_poly.entity_id
_entity_poly.type
_entity_poly.pdbx_seq_one_letter_code
_entity_poly.pdbx_strand_id
1 'polypeptide(L)'
;MAENKFLEVDRDSFPYIFLKNADIPLKTHEKGTLRCNVFLPKDAAPYGSKKYPVVATYGPYGKDVPYGVFYKKSWEQVNPEMKSAHSAWETPDPAFWTSKGYIVVRTDERGAGQSPGLLDTMSRGTSEALFDVIEWAAEQEWSSGKVGLLGISYYAGTQWRVAARKPKGLAAIIPWEGMSDYYRDRVRHGGILSDRFIKFWWTNGVGPNQYGKPGRAAQKWGEDTLEGDLDEKALFKNRRDQTVDTAVHKFRDEDYYKTRDFDIGAIETPLLSVANWGGILLHLRGNVLGWMRASSKYKFLHFIVGRHDLPFYYPESAELQLSFFNAFLKDNDEDGWKIGKQPRVRLCLRKGEAGVDDPERERGFPKRDELDWPLPGTEYTKFFLAPDSKLDTKPSAKLESINYDALKGSPLAFKYTTPSSLEITGHIVAHLTVSASRKSSNALAPSDIDLFVTLRKLNNDGKEVFYTGTMGDPVPIVKGWLRVSLRKVDADNEFHKDFLPYRNYYSSEVQPVEENQKYEVDVEVWPTNVVLEPQETLVLEVAGHDTQGVGNFSHEHDDDRSPKVFDGNNTLHVLRKAKLALFGPLSHIPGPVTARWTNLILKYYTLAGRRMQYLDSLFIDYGPVVRVSPNEVGINNPDDVKVIQKVSGGFRKSAWYDMTGPGMLGMRDRERHSRRRRLLAHPLSNSSLLSFEPLIRAKVDLAMDQMQKEGQKLGYADVHKWFSFMATDIIGDLTFGSSFRMLEQGKRSQYVEDLQSAMSTVHKRIEYSPFFDLLFLLPIPQIKEFMARFDRITNYGKESIRRLQLAQQAGSLNTPIFFDKIMNPKDKEHALTELEMQEEAAEFMVTGTDTTSNTLTYLVWSVLKDAAIRDRIEGEVATLPPDFTDLHVSKLPYLNCVVQEALRMYGAASGSHSRDVPEGGWKVGGYYVPDTATVLTQAYSLHRLREVFPNPEKFNPDRWLNPTAEMQGAFIPFGGGPRICIGIHLAYMELRLTSAAFFCKFHGATVHPSLSEDDMTLENYTLIVPKSHKCLIKL
;
A
#
# COMPACT_ATOMS: atom_id res chain seq x y z
N MET A 1 -21.56 22.67 -50.31
CA MET A 1 -22.35 22.99 -49.11
C MET A 1 -23.32 24.09 -49.51
N ALA A 2 -24.58 24.03 -49.08
CA ALA A 2 -25.46 25.19 -49.21
C ALA A 2 -24.85 26.35 -48.42
N GLU A 3 -24.95 27.57 -48.94
CA GLU A 3 -24.47 28.78 -48.26
C GLU A 3 -25.21 28.91 -46.91
N ASN A 4 -24.47 29.06 -45.80
CA ASN A 4 -25.08 29.18 -44.47
C ASN A 4 -25.78 30.56 -44.36
N LYS A 5 -27.08 30.57 -44.63
CA LYS A 5 -27.91 31.77 -44.62
C LYS A 5 -28.08 32.43 -43.24
N PHE A 6 -27.67 31.78 -42.16
CA PHE A 6 -27.83 32.26 -40.79
C PHE A 6 -26.53 32.76 -40.16
N LEU A 7 -25.40 32.64 -40.88
CA LEU A 7 -24.12 33.15 -40.41
C LEU A 7 -24.14 34.69 -40.35
N GLU A 8 -23.92 35.23 -39.16
CA GLU A 8 -23.73 36.66 -38.95
C GLU A 8 -22.28 36.93 -38.54
N VAL A 9 -21.69 38.01 -39.05
CA VAL A 9 -20.31 38.39 -38.73
C VAL A 9 -20.30 39.83 -38.21
N ASP A 10 -19.96 40.00 -36.93
CA ASP A 10 -19.71 41.30 -36.30
C ASP A 10 -18.21 41.51 -36.11
N ARG A 11 -17.67 42.52 -36.81
CA ARG A 11 -16.24 42.83 -36.81
C ARG A 11 -15.88 44.04 -35.96
N ASP A 12 -16.85 44.77 -35.43
CA ASP A 12 -16.62 46.15 -34.97
C ASP A 12 -17.15 46.39 -33.56
N SER A 13 -18.23 45.70 -33.13
CA SER A 13 -18.91 46.01 -31.86
C SER A 13 -18.20 45.49 -30.60
N PHE A 14 -17.24 44.58 -30.74
CA PHE A 14 -16.59 43.87 -29.64
C PHE A 14 -15.05 43.92 -29.75
N PRO A 15 -14.28 43.63 -28.68
CA PRO A 15 -12.81 43.54 -28.76
C PRO A 15 -12.29 42.37 -29.63
N TYR A 16 -13.19 41.50 -30.09
CA TYR A 16 -12.93 40.38 -31.01
C TYR A 16 -13.85 40.47 -32.23
N ILE A 17 -13.60 39.62 -33.24
CA ILE A 17 -14.55 39.37 -34.32
C ILE A 17 -15.47 38.23 -33.87
N PHE A 18 -16.77 38.43 -34.01
CA PHE A 18 -17.80 37.48 -33.59
C PHE A 18 -18.52 36.91 -34.80
N LEU A 19 -18.41 35.60 -35.01
CA LEU A 19 -19.17 34.85 -36.00
C LEU A 19 -20.27 34.11 -35.23
N LYS A 20 -21.52 34.48 -35.46
CA LYS A 20 -22.67 33.85 -34.84
C LYS A 20 -23.29 32.85 -35.80
N ASN A 21 -23.71 31.69 -35.28
CA ASN A 21 -24.41 30.65 -36.03
C ASN A 21 -23.60 30.04 -37.20
N ALA A 22 -22.30 29.89 -37.05
CA ALA A 22 -21.50 29.11 -38.01
C ALA A 22 -21.92 27.63 -37.99
N ASP A 23 -21.86 26.99 -39.17
CA ASP A 23 -22.30 25.61 -39.38
C ASP A 23 -21.12 24.64 -39.28
N ILE A 24 -21.28 23.60 -38.48
CA ILE A 24 -20.35 22.47 -38.39
C ILE A 24 -21.04 21.24 -38.97
N PRO A 25 -20.61 20.72 -40.13
CA PRO A 25 -21.19 19.51 -40.71
C PRO A 25 -20.76 18.27 -39.91
N LEU A 26 -21.73 17.46 -39.48
CA LEU A 26 -21.47 16.17 -38.84
C LEU A 26 -21.05 15.13 -39.89
N LYS A 27 -19.90 14.49 -39.65
CA LYS A 27 -19.29 13.48 -40.53
C LYS A 27 -19.34 12.08 -39.92
N THR A 28 -19.23 11.97 -38.59
CA THR A 28 -18.97 10.69 -37.92
C THR A 28 -20.22 9.96 -37.42
N HIS A 29 -21.32 10.67 -37.18
CA HIS A 29 -22.59 10.07 -36.71
C HIS A 29 -23.80 10.88 -37.17
N GLU A 30 -24.71 10.25 -37.91
CA GLU A 30 -25.95 10.82 -38.48
C GLU A 30 -25.76 12.17 -39.19
N LYS A 31 -25.87 12.18 -40.53
CA LYS A 31 -25.69 13.42 -41.32
C LYS A 31 -26.56 14.55 -40.77
N GLY A 32 -25.93 15.67 -40.45
CA GLY A 32 -26.58 16.83 -39.87
C GLY A 32 -25.62 18.00 -39.74
N THR A 33 -26.08 19.05 -39.08
CA THR A 33 -25.31 20.28 -38.87
C THR A 33 -25.46 20.69 -37.41
N LEU A 34 -24.37 21.11 -36.79
CA LEU A 34 -24.37 21.82 -35.50
C LEU A 34 -24.19 23.31 -35.74
N ARG A 35 -24.70 24.13 -34.81
CA ARG A 35 -24.52 25.58 -34.79
C ARG A 35 -23.52 25.98 -33.71
N CYS A 36 -22.54 26.78 -34.09
CA CYS A 36 -21.55 27.33 -33.17
C CYS A 36 -21.41 28.85 -33.29
N ASN A 37 -20.83 29.43 -32.26
CA ASN A 37 -20.36 30.79 -32.19
C ASN A 37 -18.83 30.77 -32.15
N VAL A 38 -18.18 31.61 -32.95
CA VAL A 38 -16.71 31.72 -33.01
C VAL A 38 -16.28 33.13 -32.67
N PHE A 39 -15.32 33.24 -31.76
CA PHE A 39 -14.76 34.50 -31.28
C PHE A 39 -13.27 34.56 -31.64
N LEU A 40 -12.90 35.50 -32.51
CA LEU A 40 -11.56 35.59 -33.09
C LEU A 40 -10.83 36.86 -32.62
N PRO A 41 -9.51 36.80 -32.36
CA PRO A 41 -8.69 38.01 -32.30
C PRO A 41 -8.84 38.86 -33.59
N LYS A 42 -8.76 40.19 -33.47
CA LYS A 42 -9.00 41.10 -34.61
C LYS A 42 -8.05 40.90 -35.81
N ASP A 43 -6.86 40.38 -35.57
CA ASP A 43 -5.84 40.11 -36.59
C ASP A 43 -5.80 38.64 -37.06
N ALA A 44 -6.79 37.82 -36.65
CA ALA A 44 -6.93 36.45 -37.11
C ALA A 44 -7.38 36.37 -38.57
N ALA A 45 -6.85 35.42 -39.33
CA ALA A 45 -7.32 35.10 -40.68
C ALA A 45 -8.83 34.75 -40.67
N PRO A 46 -9.58 34.94 -41.77
CA PRO A 46 -9.19 35.61 -43.00
C PRO A 46 -9.21 37.15 -42.90
N TYR A 47 -9.60 37.72 -41.75
CA TYR A 47 -9.75 39.18 -41.58
C TYR A 47 -8.42 39.89 -41.30
N GLY A 48 -7.44 39.17 -40.79
CA GLY A 48 -6.03 39.52 -40.72
C GLY A 48 -5.16 38.40 -41.29
N SER A 49 -3.93 38.25 -40.78
CA SER A 49 -2.94 37.30 -41.30
C SER A 49 -2.52 36.20 -40.32
N LYS A 50 -2.92 36.29 -39.04
CA LYS A 50 -2.46 35.36 -38.01
C LYS A 50 -3.41 34.18 -37.82
N LYS A 51 -2.85 33.07 -37.36
CA LYS A 51 -3.59 31.87 -36.94
C LYS A 51 -3.37 31.64 -35.46
N TYR A 52 -4.40 31.18 -34.77
CA TYR A 52 -4.37 31.00 -33.32
C TYR A 52 -4.87 29.61 -32.91
N PRO A 53 -4.39 29.07 -31.79
CA PRO A 53 -4.97 27.88 -31.19
C PRO A 53 -6.41 28.12 -30.73
N VAL A 54 -7.18 27.04 -30.65
CA VAL A 54 -8.62 27.08 -30.39
C VAL A 54 -8.92 26.53 -29.01
N VAL A 55 -9.79 27.20 -28.26
CA VAL A 55 -10.46 26.68 -27.07
C VAL A 55 -11.91 26.39 -27.43
N ALA A 56 -12.31 25.12 -27.37
CA ALA A 56 -13.64 24.69 -27.80
C ALA A 56 -14.50 24.18 -26.63
N THR A 57 -15.80 24.48 -26.71
CA THR A 57 -16.85 23.98 -25.81
C THR A 57 -18.03 23.42 -26.61
N TYR A 58 -18.67 22.40 -26.05
CA TYR A 58 -19.83 21.74 -26.64
C TYR A 58 -20.75 21.24 -25.53
N GLY A 59 -22.00 21.68 -25.53
CA GLY A 59 -22.94 21.31 -24.47
C GLY A 59 -24.36 21.85 -24.65
N PRO A 60 -25.27 21.50 -23.73
CA PRO A 60 -26.71 21.66 -23.93
C PRO A 60 -27.29 22.95 -23.33
N TYR A 61 -26.46 23.80 -22.72
CA TYR A 61 -26.92 24.98 -21.99
C TYR A 61 -27.23 26.19 -22.86
N GLY A 62 -27.04 26.08 -24.17
CA GLY A 62 -27.29 27.16 -25.12
C GLY A 62 -26.10 28.11 -25.26
N LYS A 63 -25.51 28.15 -26.46
CA LYS A 63 -24.36 29.00 -26.81
C LYS A 63 -24.69 30.49 -26.81
N ASP A 64 -25.95 30.88 -26.72
CA ASP A 64 -26.40 32.27 -26.73
C ASP A 64 -26.95 32.75 -25.38
N VAL A 65 -26.96 31.87 -24.37
CA VAL A 65 -27.50 32.19 -23.04
C VAL A 65 -26.50 33.04 -22.25
N PRO A 66 -26.81 34.31 -21.92
CA PRO A 66 -25.88 35.14 -21.16
C PRO A 66 -25.75 34.67 -19.71
N TYR A 67 -24.53 34.59 -19.19
CA TYR A 67 -24.27 34.16 -17.81
C TYR A 67 -25.08 35.00 -16.81
N GLY A 68 -25.02 36.33 -16.90
CA GLY A 68 -25.76 37.22 -15.99
C GLY A 68 -27.28 37.05 -15.99
N VAL A 69 -27.85 36.44 -17.05
CA VAL A 69 -29.27 36.07 -17.12
C VAL A 69 -29.49 34.68 -16.52
N PHE A 70 -28.64 33.71 -16.86
CA PHE A 70 -28.76 32.33 -16.40
C PHE A 70 -28.59 32.23 -14.88
N TYR A 71 -27.54 32.85 -14.32
CA TYR A 71 -27.29 32.83 -12.88
C TYR A 71 -26.67 34.12 -12.35
N LYS A 72 -27.55 35.10 -12.11
CA LYS A 72 -27.19 36.45 -11.67
C LYS A 72 -26.33 36.51 -10.39
N LYS A 73 -26.69 35.75 -9.33
CA LYS A 73 -25.96 35.76 -8.05
C LYS A 73 -24.48 35.40 -8.22
N SER A 74 -24.22 34.36 -9.03
CA SER A 74 -22.87 33.91 -9.35
C SER A 74 -22.14 34.94 -10.23
N TRP A 75 -22.81 35.45 -11.27
CA TRP A 75 -22.26 36.45 -12.18
C TRP A 75 -21.73 37.71 -11.48
N GLU A 76 -22.38 38.15 -10.40
CA GLU A 76 -21.93 39.30 -9.61
C GLU A 76 -20.52 39.10 -9.01
N GLN A 77 -20.14 37.85 -8.72
CA GLN A 77 -18.88 37.47 -8.04
C GLN A 77 -17.78 37.01 -9.01
N VAL A 78 -18.10 36.76 -10.29
CA VAL A 78 -17.11 36.37 -11.31
C VAL A 78 -16.02 37.45 -11.43
N ASN A 79 -14.80 37.03 -11.75
CA ASN A 79 -13.69 37.94 -12.03
C ASN A 79 -14.09 38.99 -13.10
N PRO A 80 -14.00 40.30 -12.79
CA PRO A 80 -14.36 41.36 -13.73
C PRO A 80 -13.68 41.29 -15.10
N GLU A 81 -12.45 40.77 -15.19
CA GLU A 81 -11.74 40.60 -16.46
C GLU A 81 -12.38 39.54 -17.38
N MET A 82 -13.22 38.67 -16.83
CA MET A 82 -13.91 37.59 -17.52
C MET A 82 -15.42 37.86 -17.65
N LYS A 83 -15.83 39.14 -17.58
CA LYS A 83 -17.22 39.57 -17.78
C LYS A 83 -17.39 40.31 -19.11
N SER A 84 -17.50 39.57 -20.21
CA SER A 84 -17.77 40.12 -21.54
C SER A 84 -19.25 40.02 -21.95
N ALA A 85 -19.61 40.71 -23.04
CA ALA A 85 -20.97 40.68 -23.59
C ALA A 85 -21.48 39.28 -23.94
N HIS A 86 -20.56 38.34 -24.20
CA HIS A 86 -20.88 36.97 -24.61
C HIS A 86 -20.43 35.92 -23.59
N SER A 87 -20.15 36.28 -22.34
CA SER A 87 -19.89 35.30 -21.28
C SER A 87 -21.09 34.37 -21.10
N ALA A 88 -20.85 33.06 -21.03
CA ALA A 88 -21.87 32.06 -20.75
C ALA A 88 -21.45 31.15 -19.61
N TRP A 89 -22.46 30.61 -18.92
CA TRP A 89 -22.31 29.72 -17.76
C TRP A 89 -21.34 28.55 -18.05
N GLU A 90 -20.37 28.35 -17.16
CA GLU A 90 -19.35 27.27 -17.19
C GLU A 90 -18.42 27.25 -18.42
N THR A 91 -18.39 28.34 -19.21
CA THR A 91 -17.54 28.42 -20.41
C THR A 91 -16.42 29.45 -20.27
N PRO A 92 -15.32 29.31 -21.04
CA PRO A 92 -14.28 30.32 -21.17
C PRO A 92 -14.82 31.67 -21.66
N ASP A 93 -14.42 32.78 -21.04
CA ASP A 93 -14.85 34.11 -21.48
C ASP A 93 -14.18 34.51 -22.81
N PRO A 94 -14.95 34.87 -23.85
CA PRO A 94 -14.38 35.15 -25.17
C PRO A 94 -13.49 36.40 -25.20
N ALA A 95 -13.77 37.46 -24.43
CA ALA A 95 -12.92 38.65 -24.43
C ALA A 95 -11.55 38.35 -23.82
N PHE A 96 -11.55 37.67 -22.67
CA PHE A 96 -10.32 37.27 -21.99
C PHE A 96 -9.46 36.40 -22.91
N TRP A 97 -10.01 35.28 -23.42
CA TRP A 97 -9.22 34.32 -24.18
C TRP A 97 -8.74 34.86 -25.53
N THR A 98 -9.55 35.65 -26.23
CA THR A 98 -9.10 36.31 -27.47
C THR A 98 -8.01 37.34 -27.24
N SER A 99 -8.06 38.10 -26.14
CA SER A 99 -6.97 39.02 -25.76
C SER A 99 -5.64 38.31 -25.47
N LYS A 100 -5.70 37.03 -25.10
CA LYS A 100 -4.52 36.19 -24.87
C LYS A 100 -4.09 35.42 -26.12
N GLY A 101 -4.63 35.73 -27.29
CA GLY A 101 -4.26 35.08 -28.55
C GLY A 101 -4.75 33.63 -28.64
N TYR A 102 -6.01 33.41 -28.27
CA TYR A 102 -6.75 32.17 -28.52
C TYR A 102 -8.04 32.48 -29.28
N ILE A 103 -8.56 31.49 -29.97
CA ILE A 103 -9.91 31.53 -30.55
C ILE A 103 -10.84 30.77 -29.62
N VAL A 104 -12.05 31.28 -29.41
CA VAL A 104 -13.07 30.54 -28.65
C VAL A 104 -14.14 30.04 -29.60
N VAL A 105 -14.43 28.74 -29.56
CA VAL A 105 -15.54 28.10 -30.28
C VAL A 105 -16.54 27.58 -29.25
N ARG A 106 -17.77 28.08 -29.29
CA ARG A 106 -18.85 27.63 -28.42
C ARG A 106 -19.96 27.02 -29.24
N THR A 107 -20.21 25.73 -29.06
CA THR A 107 -21.10 24.95 -29.91
C THR A 107 -22.30 24.46 -29.11
N ASP A 108 -23.49 24.61 -29.67
CA ASP A 108 -24.68 23.96 -29.15
C ASP A 108 -24.62 22.46 -29.39
N GLU A 109 -24.89 21.69 -28.34
CA GLU A 109 -25.05 20.25 -28.47
C GLU A 109 -26.20 19.89 -29.41
N ARG A 110 -26.03 18.80 -30.16
CA ARG A 110 -27.06 18.22 -31.01
C ARG A 110 -28.40 18.11 -30.28
N GLY A 111 -29.44 18.70 -30.87
CA GLY A 111 -30.79 18.74 -30.30
C GLY A 111 -31.02 19.84 -29.25
N ALA A 112 -30.02 20.70 -28.99
CA ALA A 112 -30.12 21.84 -28.08
C ALA A 112 -29.83 23.17 -28.81
N GLY A 113 -30.32 24.27 -28.25
CA GLY A 113 -30.14 25.62 -28.75
C GLY A 113 -30.55 25.74 -30.22
N GLN A 114 -29.58 26.10 -31.06
CA GLN A 114 -29.74 26.23 -32.52
C GLN A 114 -29.25 24.99 -33.30
N SER A 115 -28.78 23.95 -32.62
CA SER A 115 -28.32 22.70 -33.27
C SER A 115 -29.47 21.69 -33.42
N PRO A 116 -29.93 21.38 -34.65
CA PRO A 116 -30.95 20.37 -34.87
C PRO A 116 -30.49 18.96 -34.46
N GLY A 117 -31.45 18.08 -34.16
CA GLY A 117 -31.21 16.66 -33.91
C GLY A 117 -31.94 16.12 -32.69
N LEU A 118 -31.57 14.91 -32.27
CA LEU A 118 -32.07 14.27 -31.06
C LEU A 118 -31.28 14.76 -29.84
N LEU A 119 -31.98 15.35 -28.88
CA LEU A 119 -31.45 15.75 -27.57
C LEU A 119 -31.29 14.50 -26.70
N ASP A 120 -30.07 13.98 -26.64
CA ASP A 120 -29.69 12.82 -25.84
C ASP A 120 -28.34 13.07 -25.17
N THR A 121 -28.37 13.71 -24.01
CA THR A 121 -27.18 14.26 -23.36
C THR A 121 -26.26 13.17 -22.78
N MET A 122 -24.95 13.46 -22.78
CA MET A 122 -23.86 12.56 -22.40
C MET A 122 -23.87 11.20 -23.10
N SER A 123 -24.54 11.11 -24.25
CA SER A 123 -24.66 9.88 -25.03
C SER A 123 -23.44 9.64 -25.92
N ARG A 124 -23.45 8.51 -26.62
CA ARG A 124 -22.52 8.28 -27.73
C ARG A 124 -22.59 9.40 -28.78
N GLY A 125 -23.80 9.84 -29.13
CA GLY A 125 -24.01 10.92 -30.11
C GLY A 125 -23.40 12.25 -29.67
N THR A 126 -23.42 12.57 -28.36
CA THR A 126 -22.72 13.73 -27.79
C THR A 126 -21.22 13.67 -28.09
N SER A 127 -20.59 12.52 -27.85
CA SER A 127 -19.15 12.34 -28.06
C SER A 127 -18.76 12.33 -29.55
N GLU A 128 -19.61 11.77 -30.42
CA GLU A 128 -19.42 11.78 -31.89
C GLU A 128 -19.56 13.17 -32.49
N ALA A 129 -20.55 13.92 -32.07
CA ALA A 129 -20.67 15.31 -32.46
C ALA A 129 -19.48 16.17 -32.00
N LEU A 130 -19.03 16.02 -30.74
CA LEU A 130 -17.86 16.77 -30.25
C LEU A 130 -16.56 16.40 -30.98
N PHE A 131 -16.42 15.14 -31.41
CA PHE A 131 -15.30 14.72 -32.27
C PHE A 131 -15.25 15.57 -33.55
N ASP A 132 -16.39 15.71 -34.24
CA ASP A 132 -16.50 16.50 -35.47
C ASP A 132 -16.26 18.00 -35.22
N VAL A 133 -16.72 18.53 -34.08
CA VAL A 133 -16.46 19.93 -33.68
C VAL A 133 -14.97 20.21 -33.57
N ILE A 134 -14.21 19.30 -32.95
CA ILE A 134 -12.77 19.46 -32.76
C ILE A 134 -12.04 19.44 -34.11
N GLU A 135 -12.32 18.45 -34.96
CA GLU A 135 -11.65 18.33 -36.26
C GLU A 135 -12.01 19.51 -37.16
N TRP A 136 -13.27 19.91 -37.19
CA TRP A 136 -13.71 21.09 -37.94
C TRP A 136 -12.98 22.35 -37.47
N ALA A 137 -12.89 22.57 -36.15
CA ALA A 137 -12.21 23.74 -35.59
C ALA A 137 -10.70 23.74 -35.85
N ALA A 138 -10.07 22.56 -35.91
CA ALA A 138 -8.66 22.41 -36.27
C ALA A 138 -8.40 22.75 -37.76
N GLU A 139 -9.38 22.50 -38.64
CA GLU A 139 -9.24 22.68 -40.10
C GLU A 139 -9.52 24.11 -40.59
N GLN A 140 -10.04 25.00 -39.74
CA GLN A 140 -10.40 26.36 -40.16
C GLN A 140 -9.18 27.23 -40.48
N GLU A 141 -9.35 28.19 -41.38
CA GLU A 141 -8.26 29.08 -41.83
C GLU A 141 -7.64 29.92 -40.71
N TRP A 142 -8.44 30.27 -39.69
CA TRP A 142 -8.02 30.98 -38.49
C TRP A 142 -7.27 30.11 -37.47
N SER A 143 -7.33 28.79 -37.62
CA SER A 143 -6.83 27.84 -36.63
C SER A 143 -5.35 27.53 -36.84
N SER A 144 -4.59 27.40 -35.75
CA SER A 144 -3.23 26.85 -35.80
C SER A 144 -3.20 25.32 -36.00
N GLY A 145 -4.38 24.68 -36.03
CA GLY A 145 -4.52 23.22 -36.06
C GLY A 145 -4.50 22.56 -34.68
N LYS A 146 -4.32 23.34 -33.60
CA LYS A 146 -4.34 22.85 -32.21
C LYS A 146 -5.58 23.33 -31.47
N VAL A 147 -6.35 22.37 -30.94
CA VAL A 147 -7.59 22.58 -30.20
C VAL A 147 -7.42 22.11 -28.76
N GLY A 148 -7.89 22.90 -27.82
CA GLY A 148 -7.96 22.58 -26.40
C GLY A 148 -9.41 22.60 -25.92
N LEU A 149 -9.74 21.72 -24.98
CA LEU A 149 -11.07 21.70 -24.36
C LEU A 149 -10.98 22.24 -22.94
N LEU A 150 -11.84 23.20 -22.61
CA LEU A 150 -11.91 23.85 -21.31
C LEU A 150 -13.35 24.20 -20.99
N GLY A 151 -13.79 23.86 -19.79
CA GLY A 151 -15.10 24.19 -19.26
C GLY A 151 -15.36 23.42 -17.97
N ILE A 152 -16.47 23.73 -17.32
CA ILE A 152 -16.85 23.17 -16.02
C ILE A 152 -17.97 22.12 -16.18
N SER A 153 -18.23 21.30 -15.18
CA SER A 153 -19.31 20.31 -15.09
C SER A 153 -19.50 19.44 -16.33
N TYR A 154 -20.53 19.74 -17.13
CA TYR A 154 -20.90 19.03 -18.33
C TYR A 154 -19.84 19.20 -19.41
N TYR A 155 -19.34 20.43 -19.58
CA TYR A 155 -18.27 20.73 -20.53
C TYR A 155 -16.95 20.07 -20.12
N ALA A 156 -16.73 19.78 -18.83
CA ALA A 156 -15.60 18.98 -18.36
C ALA A 156 -15.83 17.47 -18.59
N GLY A 157 -17.03 16.97 -18.26
CA GLY A 157 -17.39 15.56 -18.42
C GLY A 157 -17.32 15.08 -19.88
N THR A 158 -17.72 15.91 -20.84
CA THR A 158 -17.63 15.58 -22.27
C THR A 158 -16.19 15.48 -22.78
N GLN A 159 -15.23 16.20 -22.17
CA GLN A 159 -13.81 16.15 -22.56
C GLN A 159 -13.24 14.75 -22.37
N TRP A 160 -13.50 14.11 -21.22
CA TRP A 160 -13.03 12.75 -20.94
C TRP A 160 -13.43 11.77 -22.05
N ARG A 161 -14.70 11.86 -22.48
CA ARG A 161 -15.32 10.94 -23.44
C ARG A 161 -14.78 11.14 -24.84
N VAL A 162 -14.67 12.39 -25.31
CA VAL A 162 -14.16 12.66 -26.65
C VAL A 162 -12.64 12.45 -26.73
N ALA A 163 -11.88 12.75 -25.66
CA ALA A 163 -10.43 12.56 -25.65
C ALA A 163 -10.04 11.08 -25.77
N ALA A 164 -10.85 10.16 -25.20
CA ALA A 164 -10.66 8.71 -25.36
C ALA A 164 -10.74 8.25 -26.83
N ARG A 165 -11.36 9.06 -27.68
CA ARG A 165 -11.55 8.78 -29.11
C ARG A 165 -10.48 9.41 -30.02
N LYS A 166 -9.57 10.19 -29.45
CA LYS A 166 -8.38 10.75 -30.13
C LYS A 166 -8.69 11.53 -31.43
N PRO A 167 -9.61 12.53 -31.41
CA PRO A 167 -9.86 13.38 -32.58
C PRO A 167 -8.60 14.10 -33.04
N LYS A 168 -8.46 14.27 -34.37
CA LYS A 168 -7.33 15.01 -34.93
C LYS A 168 -7.39 16.48 -34.49
N GLY A 169 -6.22 17.01 -34.11
CA GLY A 169 -6.09 18.41 -33.68
C GLY A 169 -6.33 18.64 -32.19
N LEU A 170 -6.87 17.68 -31.43
CA LEU A 170 -6.98 17.80 -29.97
C LEU A 170 -5.60 17.73 -29.32
N ALA A 171 -5.13 18.86 -28.79
CA ALA A 171 -3.79 19.04 -28.27
C ALA A 171 -3.72 19.03 -26.73
N ALA A 172 -4.79 19.42 -26.03
CA ALA A 172 -4.85 19.39 -24.56
C ALA A 172 -6.30 19.43 -24.04
N ILE A 173 -6.54 18.93 -22.82
CA ILE A 173 -7.83 19.05 -22.13
C ILE A 173 -7.66 19.56 -20.70
N ILE A 174 -8.61 20.36 -20.21
CA ILE A 174 -8.71 20.79 -18.82
C ILE A 174 -10.12 20.45 -18.32
N PRO A 175 -10.35 19.20 -17.88
CA PRO A 175 -11.59 18.83 -17.23
C PRO A 175 -11.64 19.44 -15.83
N TRP A 176 -12.26 20.62 -15.72
CA TRP A 176 -12.46 21.33 -14.46
C TRP A 176 -13.75 20.87 -13.81
N GLU A 177 -13.66 20.12 -12.70
CA GLU A 177 -14.82 19.52 -12.03
C GLU A 177 -15.73 18.74 -13.01
N GLY A 178 -15.22 17.64 -13.55
CA GLY A 178 -15.91 16.84 -14.58
C GLY A 178 -16.00 15.36 -14.22
N MET A 179 -17.21 14.80 -14.33
CA MET A 179 -17.47 13.37 -14.12
C MET A 179 -16.92 12.51 -15.28
N SER A 180 -16.14 11.49 -14.95
CA SER A 180 -15.55 10.57 -15.94
C SER A 180 -16.39 9.30 -16.11
N ASP A 181 -17.09 8.87 -15.07
CA ASP A 181 -18.01 7.73 -15.07
C ASP A 181 -19.45 8.22 -14.95
N TYR A 182 -20.22 8.10 -16.05
CA TYR A 182 -21.60 8.58 -16.08
C TYR A 182 -22.48 7.92 -15.02
N TYR A 183 -22.26 6.63 -14.74
CA TYR A 183 -23.07 5.87 -13.82
C TYR A 183 -22.66 6.17 -12.37
N ARG A 184 -21.39 5.94 -12.02
CA ARG A 184 -20.94 5.89 -10.63
C ARG A 184 -20.69 7.26 -10.01
N ASP A 185 -20.39 8.27 -10.81
CA ASP A 185 -20.05 9.61 -10.30
C ASP A 185 -21.27 10.54 -10.24
N ARG A 186 -22.30 10.26 -11.04
CA ARG A 186 -23.41 11.21 -11.27
C ARG A 186 -24.79 10.66 -10.96
N VAL A 187 -25.07 9.42 -11.35
CA VAL A 187 -26.46 8.92 -11.39
C VAL A 187 -26.72 7.91 -10.29
N ARG A 188 -25.78 6.99 -10.04
CA ARG A 188 -25.94 5.87 -9.10
C ARG A 188 -24.71 5.70 -8.22
N HIS A 189 -24.71 6.38 -7.07
CA HIS A 189 -23.65 6.23 -6.07
C HIS A 189 -23.77 4.88 -5.36
N GLY A 190 -22.77 4.02 -5.48
CA GLY A 190 -22.83 2.67 -4.91
C GLY A 190 -23.96 1.79 -5.48
N GLY A 191 -24.54 2.16 -6.63
CA GLY A 191 -25.73 1.54 -7.21
C GLY A 191 -27.09 2.16 -6.80
N ILE A 192 -27.09 3.14 -5.89
CA ILE A 192 -28.28 3.82 -5.38
C ILE A 192 -28.56 5.06 -6.22
N LEU A 193 -29.80 5.23 -6.70
CA LEU A 193 -30.17 6.36 -7.57
C LEU A 193 -30.09 7.71 -6.84
N SER A 194 -29.40 8.69 -7.45
CA SER A 194 -29.40 10.10 -7.08
C SER A 194 -29.95 10.93 -8.25
N ASP A 195 -31.23 11.27 -8.22
CA ASP A 195 -31.94 11.85 -9.38
C ASP A 195 -32.49 13.25 -9.13
N ARG A 196 -32.55 13.72 -7.87
CA ARG A 196 -33.05 15.06 -7.55
C ARG A 196 -32.25 16.16 -8.25
N PHE A 197 -30.93 16.02 -8.31
CA PHE A 197 -30.05 16.96 -9.03
C PHE A 197 -30.29 16.86 -10.53
N ILE A 198 -30.45 15.64 -11.06
CA ILE A 198 -30.73 15.41 -12.49
C ILE A 198 -32.02 16.12 -12.89
N LYS A 199 -33.07 16.02 -12.07
CA LYS A 199 -34.34 16.72 -12.29
C LYS A 199 -34.18 18.23 -12.24
N PHE A 200 -33.48 18.75 -11.24
CA PHE A 200 -33.18 20.18 -11.12
C PHE A 200 -32.40 20.69 -12.35
N TRP A 201 -31.29 20.05 -12.68
CA TRP A 201 -30.42 20.37 -13.81
C TRP A 201 -31.16 20.31 -15.14
N TRP A 202 -31.94 19.26 -15.38
CA TRP A 202 -32.70 19.08 -16.61
C TRP A 202 -33.73 20.17 -16.80
N THR A 203 -34.52 20.43 -15.76
CA THR A 203 -35.64 21.39 -15.80
C THR A 203 -35.13 22.82 -15.99
N ASN A 204 -33.99 23.17 -15.40
CA ASN A 204 -33.49 24.55 -15.39
C ASN A 204 -32.42 24.85 -16.44
N GLY A 205 -31.70 23.85 -16.97
CA GLY A 205 -30.57 24.10 -17.88
C GLY A 205 -30.70 23.47 -19.27
N VAL A 206 -31.39 22.34 -19.40
CA VAL A 206 -31.36 21.51 -20.62
C VAL A 206 -32.71 21.49 -21.34
N GLY A 207 -33.78 21.09 -20.65
CA GLY A 207 -35.11 20.97 -21.22
C GLY A 207 -35.70 22.27 -21.79
N PRO A 208 -35.43 23.46 -21.22
CA PRO A 208 -35.81 24.74 -21.84
C PRO A 208 -35.04 25.05 -23.13
N ASN A 209 -33.83 24.50 -23.28
CA ASN A 209 -32.95 24.71 -24.42
C ASN A 209 -33.15 23.69 -25.56
N GLN A 210 -34.16 22.83 -25.51
CA GLN A 210 -34.40 21.87 -26.60
C GLN A 210 -34.57 22.59 -27.95
N TYR A 211 -33.89 22.10 -28.99
CA TYR A 211 -34.03 22.62 -30.35
C TYR A 211 -35.49 22.50 -30.83
N GLY A 212 -36.00 23.55 -31.47
CA GLY A 212 -37.38 23.62 -31.93
C GLY A 212 -38.41 23.97 -30.85
N LYS A 213 -38.00 24.13 -29.58
CA LYS A 213 -38.91 24.55 -28.51
C LYS A 213 -38.94 26.08 -28.42
N PRO A 214 -40.12 26.72 -28.47
CA PRO A 214 -40.23 28.18 -28.30
C PRO A 214 -39.97 28.62 -26.87
N GLY A 215 -39.58 29.89 -26.70
CA GLY A 215 -39.54 30.58 -25.41
C GLY A 215 -38.15 30.96 -24.90
N ARG A 216 -37.07 30.73 -25.67
CA ARG A 216 -35.74 31.25 -25.35
C ARG A 216 -35.70 32.77 -25.46
N ALA A 217 -36.30 33.33 -26.51
CA ALA A 217 -36.36 34.78 -26.71
C ALA A 217 -37.07 35.48 -25.55
N ALA A 218 -38.21 34.94 -25.11
CA ALA A 218 -38.96 35.45 -23.97
C ALA A 218 -38.16 35.40 -22.64
N GLN A 219 -37.31 34.38 -22.47
CA GLN A 219 -36.42 34.23 -21.32
C GLN A 219 -35.13 35.05 -21.42
N LYS A 220 -34.91 35.76 -22.54
CA LYS A 220 -33.65 36.46 -22.86
C LYS A 220 -32.45 35.50 -22.97
N TRP A 221 -32.69 34.30 -23.48
CA TRP A 221 -31.72 33.22 -23.68
C TRP A 221 -31.17 33.16 -25.11
N GLY A 222 -31.29 34.26 -25.86
CA GLY A 222 -31.06 34.31 -27.30
C GLY A 222 -32.34 34.08 -28.08
N GLU A 223 -32.22 33.93 -29.40
CA GLU A 223 -33.35 33.75 -30.30
C GLU A 223 -34.01 32.37 -30.11
N ASP A 224 -35.30 32.30 -30.44
CA ASP A 224 -35.96 31.02 -30.69
C ASP A 224 -35.36 30.34 -31.94
N THR A 225 -35.87 29.17 -32.30
CA THR A 225 -35.22 28.33 -33.32
C THR A 225 -35.26 28.99 -34.69
N LEU A 226 -34.09 29.20 -35.30
CA LEU A 226 -33.95 29.97 -36.56
C LEU A 226 -34.69 29.33 -37.74
N GLU A 227 -34.79 28.01 -37.76
CA GLU A 227 -35.56 27.27 -38.76
C GLU A 227 -37.06 27.15 -38.43
N GLY A 228 -37.51 27.68 -37.29
CA GLY A 228 -38.88 27.60 -36.80
C GLY A 228 -39.09 26.54 -35.72
N ASP A 229 -40.21 26.66 -35.00
CA ASP A 229 -40.56 25.78 -33.90
C ASP A 229 -41.11 24.42 -34.38
N LEU A 230 -40.89 23.39 -33.57
CA LEU A 230 -41.38 22.04 -33.77
C LEU A 230 -42.68 21.80 -32.99
N ASP A 231 -43.55 20.95 -33.52
CA ASP A 231 -44.73 20.50 -32.78
C ASP A 231 -44.37 19.60 -31.57
N GLU A 232 -45.29 19.43 -30.64
CA GLU A 232 -45.06 18.65 -29.41
C GLU A 232 -44.66 17.19 -29.69
N LYS A 233 -45.18 16.59 -30.77
CA LYS A 233 -44.89 15.20 -31.14
C LYS A 233 -43.45 15.06 -31.64
N ALA A 234 -42.98 16.02 -32.44
CA ALA A 234 -41.60 16.10 -32.90
C ALA A 234 -40.65 16.39 -31.74
N LEU A 235 -41.00 17.32 -30.84
CA LEU A 235 -40.22 17.59 -29.63
C LEU A 235 -40.08 16.34 -28.75
N PHE A 236 -41.17 15.60 -28.53
CA PHE A 236 -41.13 14.35 -27.77
C PHE A 236 -40.25 13.29 -28.45
N LYS A 237 -40.40 13.11 -29.77
CA LYS A 237 -39.60 12.15 -30.55
C LYS A 237 -38.10 12.49 -30.54
N ASN A 238 -37.78 13.78 -30.53
CA ASN A 238 -36.41 14.32 -30.58
C ASN A 238 -35.81 14.56 -29.19
N ARG A 239 -36.28 13.85 -28.15
CA ARG A 239 -35.73 13.92 -26.79
C ARG A 239 -35.54 12.53 -26.18
N ARG A 240 -34.50 12.38 -25.37
CA ARG A 240 -34.35 11.35 -24.33
C ARG A 240 -34.33 12.04 -22.98
N ASP A 241 -35.31 11.76 -22.14
CA ASP A 241 -35.57 12.53 -20.94
C ASP A 241 -34.86 11.90 -19.75
N GLN A 242 -33.73 12.47 -19.35
CA GLN A 242 -32.94 11.89 -18.27
C GLN A 242 -33.68 11.86 -16.93
N THR A 243 -34.74 12.65 -16.73
CA THR A 243 -35.55 12.56 -15.51
C THR A 243 -36.37 11.28 -15.43
N VAL A 244 -36.57 10.60 -16.56
CA VAL A 244 -37.25 9.31 -16.68
C VAL A 244 -36.23 8.20 -16.88
N ASP A 245 -35.31 8.38 -17.84
CA ASP A 245 -34.40 7.33 -18.29
C ASP A 245 -33.49 6.82 -17.15
N THR A 246 -32.98 7.71 -16.28
CA THR A 246 -32.09 7.30 -15.19
C THR A 246 -32.80 6.55 -14.06
N ALA A 247 -34.11 6.74 -13.91
CA ALA A 247 -34.92 6.00 -12.96
C ALA A 247 -35.26 4.59 -13.49
N VAL A 248 -35.56 4.50 -14.80
CA VAL A 248 -35.91 3.24 -15.48
C VAL A 248 -34.71 2.31 -15.60
N HIS A 249 -33.55 2.83 -16.01
CA HIS A 249 -32.34 2.04 -16.21
C HIS A 249 -31.55 1.89 -14.91
N LYS A 250 -31.22 0.65 -14.53
CA LYS A 250 -30.64 0.34 -13.21
C LYS A 250 -29.21 -0.16 -13.27
N PHE A 251 -28.83 -0.89 -14.30
CA PHE A 251 -27.55 -1.61 -14.34
C PHE A 251 -26.66 -1.18 -15.51
N ARG A 252 -25.35 -1.24 -15.34
CA ARG A 252 -24.38 -0.73 -16.34
C ARG A 252 -24.32 -1.52 -17.64
N ASP A 253 -24.77 -2.77 -17.63
CA ASP A 253 -24.86 -3.65 -18.79
C ASP A 253 -26.08 -3.36 -19.68
N GLU A 254 -27.01 -2.51 -19.23
CA GLU A 254 -28.12 -2.03 -20.06
C GLU A 254 -27.64 -1.07 -21.16
N ASP A 255 -28.25 -1.14 -22.34
CA ASP A 255 -27.86 -0.35 -23.51
C ASP A 255 -27.78 1.17 -23.23
N TYR A 256 -28.65 1.68 -22.35
CA TYR A 256 -28.64 3.08 -21.92
C TYR A 256 -27.30 3.50 -21.31
N TYR A 257 -26.74 2.72 -20.37
CA TYR A 257 -25.48 3.05 -19.73
C TYR A 257 -24.28 2.59 -20.56
N LYS A 258 -24.39 1.46 -21.25
CA LYS A 258 -23.33 0.92 -22.11
C LYS A 258 -22.91 1.89 -23.21
N THR A 259 -23.87 2.63 -23.78
CA THR A 259 -23.59 3.66 -24.81
C THR A 259 -22.92 4.93 -24.25
N ARG A 260 -22.82 5.06 -22.92
CA ARG A 260 -22.23 6.21 -22.21
C ARG A 260 -20.91 5.85 -21.52
N ASP A 261 -20.47 4.61 -21.65
CA ASP A 261 -19.22 4.10 -21.11
C ASP A 261 -18.11 4.24 -22.16
N PHE A 262 -16.95 4.74 -21.73
CA PHE A 262 -15.81 4.99 -22.62
C PHE A 262 -14.53 4.49 -21.96
N ASP A 263 -13.61 4.01 -22.79
CA ASP A 263 -12.28 3.60 -22.31
C ASP A 263 -11.44 4.83 -21.99
N ILE A 264 -11.51 5.27 -20.73
CA ILE A 264 -10.69 6.36 -20.20
C ILE A 264 -9.19 6.06 -20.30
N GLY A 265 -8.80 4.78 -20.33
CA GLY A 265 -7.42 4.34 -20.52
C GLY A 265 -6.84 4.78 -21.86
N ALA A 266 -7.69 4.96 -22.89
CA ALA A 266 -7.26 5.39 -24.22
C ALA A 266 -6.85 6.87 -24.30
N ILE A 267 -7.05 7.66 -23.25
CA ILE A 267 -6.72 9.10 -23.26
C ILE A 267 -5.20 9.29 -23.16
N GLU A 268 -4.59 9.71 -24.27
CA GLU A 268 -3.16 10.06 -24.36
C GLU A 268 -2.91 11.57 -24.40
N THR A 269 -3.96 12.36 -24.65
CA THR A 269 -3.91 13.82 -24.74
C THR A 269 -3.40 14.43 -23.42
N PRO A 270 -2.49 15.42 -23.45
CA PRO A 270 -2.13 16.19 -22.26
C PRO A 270 -3.36 16.66 -21.49
N LEU A 271 -3.40 16.43 -20.18
CA LEU A 271 -4.57 16.75 -19.35
C LEU A 271 -4.22 17.38 -18.00
N LEU A 272 -4.98 18.38 -17.62
CA LEU A 272 -5.00 18.98 -16.28
C LEU A 272 -6.39 18.75 -15.66
N SER A 273 -6.49 17.75 -14.79
CA SER A 273 -7.71 17.46 -14.03
C SER A 273 -7.76 18.35 -12.80
N VAL A 274 -8.83 19.14 -12.67
CA VAL A 274 -9.04 19.99 -11.49
C VAL A 274 -10.21 19.44 -10.69
N ALA A 275 -9.91 18.84 -9.53
CA ALA A 275 -10.87 18.22 -8.63
C ALA A 275 -11.22 19.17 -7.47
N ASN A 276 -12.45 19.14 -6.98
CA ASN A 276 -12.87 19.97 -5.85
C ASN A 276 -13.28 19.11 -4.66
N TRP A 277 -12.68 19.36 -3.48
CA TRP A 277 -12.99 18.62 -2.26
C TRP A 277 -14.44 18.77 -1.80
N GLY A 278 -15.12 19.84 -2.20
CA GLY A 278 -16.56 20.06 -1.97
C GLY A 278 -17.46 19.27 -2.91
N GLY A 279 -16.93 18.75 -4.02
CA GLY A 279 -17.66 18.02 -5.05
C GLY A 279 -18.02 16.58 -4.68
N ILE A 280 -18.32 16.31 -3.40
CA ILE A 280 -18.43 14.97 -2.79
C ILE A 280 -19.64 14.13 -3.25
N LEU A 281 -20.47 14.67 -4.16
CA LEU A 281 -21.71 14.06 -4.65
C LEU A 281 -21.83 14.10 -6.19
N LEU A 282 -20.79 14.55 -6.88
CA LEU A 282 -20.81 14.67 -8.35
C LEU A 282 -19.43 14.51 -8.98
N HIS A 283 -18.60 15.54 -8.98
CA HIS A 283 -17.42 15.58 -9.86
C HIS A 283 -16.12 15.05 -9.24
N LEU A 284 -15.98 15.12 -7.91
CA LEU A 284 -14.72 14.81 -7.22
C LEU A 284 -14.16 13.44 -7.61
N ARG A 285 -15.00 12.40 -7.51
CA ARG A 285 -14.60 11.04 -7.87
C ARG A 285 -14.18 10.94 -9.33
N GLY A 286 -14.94 11.56 -10.23
CA GLY A 286 -14.69 11.50 -11.67
C GLY A 286 -13.37 12.15 -12.09
N ASN A 287 -13.01 13.29 -11.51
CA ASN A 287 -11.72 13.93 -11.77
C ASN A 287 -10.54 13.09 -11.32
N VAL A 288 -10.63 12.50 -10.12
CA VAL A 288 -9.57 11.68 -9.54
C VAL A 288 -9.41 10.39 -10.34
N LEU A 289 -10.50 9.64 -10.55
CA LEU A 289 -10.43 8.37 -11.27
C LEU A 289 -10.16 8.55 -12.77
N GLY A 290 -10.65 9.63 -13.37
CA GLY A 290 -10.35 9.99 -14.76
C GLY A 290 -8.85 10.19 -14.97
N TRP A 291 -8.21 10.94 -14.06
CA TRP A 291 -6.78 11.15 -14.06
C TRP A 291 -5.98 9.86 -13.79
N MET A 292 -6.41 9.06 -12.82
CA MET A 292 -5.73 7.80 -12.48
C MET A 292 -5.72 6.84 -13.68
N ARG A 293 -6.83 6.77 -14.43
CA ARG A 293 -7.00 5.83 -15.55
C ARG A 293 -6.39 6.31 -16.86
N ALA A 294 -6.36 7.61 -17.13
CA ALA A 294 -5.83 8.12 -18.39
C ALA A 294 -4.35 7.75 -18.60
N SER A 295 -4.00 7.30 -19.80
CA SER A 295 -2.63 6.93 -20.21
C SER A 295 -1.75 8.12 -20.61
N SER A 296 -2.26 9.34 -20.50
CA SER A 296 -1.54 10.56 -20.89
C SER A 296 -0.20 10.68 -20.16
N LYS A 297 0.86 10.90 -20.95
CA LYS A 297 2.21 11.16 -20.44
C LYS A 297 2.25 12.45 -19.61
N TYR A 298 1.49 13.46 -20.04
CA TYR A 298 1.40 14.77 -19.42
C TYR A 298 0.06 14.91 -18.71
N LYS A 299 -0.07 14.27 -17.55
CA LYS A 299 -1.28 14.33 -16.72
C LYS A 299 -1.00 14.96 -15.36
N PHE A 300 -1.87 15.89 -14.97
CA PHE A 300 -1.76 16.68 -13.73
C PHE A 300 -3.10 16.67 -12.98
N LEU A 301 -3.07 16.56 -11.65
CA LEU A 301 -4.24 16.52 -10.78
C LEU A 301 -4.13 17.60 -9.70
N HIS A 302 -4.94 18.65 -9.83
CA HIS A 302 -4.95 19.75 -8.88
C HIS A 302 -6.25 19.76 -8.09
N PHE A 303 -6.15 19.84 -6.77
CA PHE A 303 -7.30 19.93 -5.88
C PHE A 303 -7.56 21.37 -5.46
N ILE A 304 -8.83 21.75 -5.50
CA ILE A 304 -9.35 23.05 -5.11
C ILE A 304 -10.48 22.91 -4.08
N VAL A 305 -10.98 24.05 -3.61
CA VAL A 305 -12.14 24.17 -2.73
C VAL A 305 -13.04 25.31 -3.23
N GLY A 306 -14.23 25.39 -2.65
CA GLY A 306 -15.20 26.46 -2.89
C GLY A 306 -16.36 25.98 -3.75
N ARG A 307 -17.28 26.89 -4.09
CA ARG A 307 -18.40 26.55 -4.96
C ARG A 307 -17.92 26.09 -6.33
N HIS A 308 -18.71 25.30 -7.03
CA HIS A 308 -18.35 24.75 -8.34
C HIS A 308 -18.01 25.79 -9.41
N ASP A 309 -18.64 26.96 -9.35
CA ASP A 309 -18.68 27.95 -10.42
C ASP A 309 -17.56 28.99 -10.35
N LEU A 310 -17.21 29.47 -9.15
CA LEU A 310 -16.31 30.61 -8.99
C LEU A 310 -14.82 30.31 -9.15
N PRO A 311 -14.28 29.21 -8.60
CA PRO A 311 -12.85 28.92 -8.64
C PRO A 311 -12.29 28.83 -10.05
N PHE A 312 -13.10 28.43 -11.03
CA PHE A 312 -12.71 28.43 -12.44
C PHE A 312 -12.32 29.82 -12.96
N TYR A 313 -12.95 30.88 -12.45
CA TYR A 313 -12.75 32.26 -12.91
C TYR A 313 -11.78 33.07 -12.04
N TYR A 314 -11.24 32.51 -10.95
CA TYR A 314 -10.26 33.22 -10.12
C TYR A 314 -9.01 33.60 -10.94
N PRO A 315 -8.38 34.77 -10.67
CA PRO A 315 -7.18 35.18 -11.41
C PRO A 315 -6.09 34.12 -11.45
N GLU A 316 -5.78 33.47 -10.34
CA GLU A 316 -4.78 32.39 -10.28
C GLU A 316 -5.18 31.13 -11.07
N SER A 317 -6.48 30.87 -11.18
CA SER A 317 -7.03 29.75 -11.96
C SER A 317 -6.95 30.04 -13.46
N ALA A 318 -7.23 31.29 -13.85
CA ALA A 318 -7.07 31.76 -15.21
C ALA A 318 -5.60 31.66 -15.67
N GLU A 319 -4.67 32.07 -14.82
CA GLU A 319 -3.22 31.94 -15.06
C GLU A 319 -2.80 30.49 -15.20
N LEU A 320 -3.29 29.60 -14.32
CA LEU A 320 -3.05 28.16 -14.40
C LEU A 320 -3.55 27.55 -15.72
N GLN A 321 -4.78 27.88 -16.12
CA GLN A 321 -5.37 27.41 -17.38
C GLN A 321 -4.57 27.90 -18.59
N LEU A 322 -4.21 29.19 -18.61
CA LEU A 322 -3.41 29.79 -19.67
C LEU A 322 -2.01 29.18 -19.76
N SER A 323 -1.35 28.98 -18.62
CA SER A 323 -0.02 28.39 -18.54
C SER A 323 0.00 27.00 -19.16
N PHE A 324 -0.94 26.13 -18.75
CA PHE A 324 -1.06 24.79 -19.30
C PHE A 324 -1.34 24.81 -20.81
N PHE A 325 -2.30 25.62 -21.26
CA PHE A 325 -2.62 25.73 -22.69
C PHE A 325 -1.50 26.37 -23.51
N ASN A 326 -0.77 27.35 -22.99
CA ASN A 326 0.38 27.92 -23.69
C ASN A 326 1.43 26.84 -23.96
N ALA A 327 1.69 25.96 -22.99
CA ALA A 327 2.64 24.86 -23.16
C ALA A 327 2.23 23.92 -24.30
N PHE A 328 0.97 23.46 -24.35
CA PHE A 328 0.57 22.42 -25.30
C PHE A 328 0.00 22.95 -26.63
N LEU A 329 -0.67 24.10 -26.61
CA LEU A 329 -1.30 24.69 -27.81
C LEU A 329 -0.42 25.73 -28.52
N LYS A 330 0.47 26.42 -27.80
CA LYS A 330 1.39 27.41 -28.40
C LYS A 330 2.86 26.98 -28.39
N ASP A 331 3.16 25.83 -27.80
CA ASP A 331 4.52 25.35 -27.56
C ASP A 331 5.38 26.33 -26.73
N ASN A 332 4.73 27.13 -25.88
CA ASN A 332 5.39 28.02 -24.93
C ASN A 332 5.30 27.47 -23.50
N ASP A 333 6.34 26.78 -23.04
CA ASP A 333 6.37 26.04 -21.77
C ASP A 333 7.18 26.76 -20.66
N GLU A 334 6.88 28.04 -20.40
CA GLU A 334 7.57 28.87 -19.39
C GLU A 334 7.52 28.27 -17.97
N ASP A 335 6.41 27.61 -17.65
CA ASP A 335 6.17 27.00 -16.34
C ASP A 335 6.63 25.54 -16.24
N GLY A 336 7.13 24.97 -17.34
CA GLY A 336 7.82 23.68 -17.39
C GLY A 336 6.93 22.45 -17.21
N TRP A 337 5.73 22.44 -17.79
CA TRP A 337 4.82 21.30 -17.86
C TRP A 337 5.41 20.10 -18.61
N LYS A 338 6.18 20.33 -19.67
CA LYS A 338 6.76 19.26 -20.51
C LYS A 338 8.07 18.72 -19.96
N ILE A 339 8.74 19.49 -19.09
CA ILE A 339 10.07 19.19 -18.53
C ILE A 339 10.04 18.78 -17.05
N GLY A 340 8.86 18.69 -16.43
CA GLY A 340 8.68 18.19 -15.06
C GLY A 340 8.89 19.22 -13.95
N LYS A 341 8.76 20.53 -14.24
CA LYS A 341 8.79 21.59 -13.22
C LYS A 341 7.44 21.72 -12.49
N GLN A 342 6.33 21.47 -13.18
CA GLN A 342 5.01 21.45 -12.54
C GLN A 342 4.78 20.14 -11.79
N PRO A 343 4.22 20.19 -10.57
CA PRO A 343 3.94 18.98 -9.80
C PRO A 343 2.83 18.18 -10.47
N ARG A 344 2.97 16.85 -10.48
CA ARG A 344 1.92 15.98 -11.03
C ARG A 344 0.63 16.06 -10.21
N VAL A 345 0.76 16.29 -8.90
CA VAL A 345 -0.37 16.44 -8.00
C VAL A 345 -0.16 17.69 -7.12
N ARG A 346 -1.21 18.52 -7.00
CA ARG A 346 -1.22 19.66 -6.07
C ARG A 346 -2.45 19.58 -5.19
N LEU A 347 -2.24 19.46 -3.89
CA LEU A 347 -3.28 19.37 -2.87
C LEU A 347 -3.66 20.76 -2.36
N CYS A 348 -4.95 20.97 -2.10
CA CYS A 348 -5.44 21.99 -1.19
C CYS A 348 -5.73 21.33 0.16
N LEU A 349 -5.01 21.72 1.22
CA LEU A 349 -5.13 21.10 2.54
C LEU A 349 -6.23 21.79 3.34
N ARG A 350 -7.33 21.09 3.62
CA ARG A 350 -8.44 21.54 4.50
C ARG A 350 -8.01 21.51 5.97
N LYS A 351 -7.05 22.38 6.30
CA LYS A 351 -6.48 22.61 7.64
C LYS A 351 -7.08 23.86 8.25
N GLY A 352 -7.73 23.72 9.41
CA GLY A 352 -8.52 24.77 10.04
C GLY A 352 -9.95 24.86 9.51
N GLU A 353 -10.59 26.02 9.72
CA GLU A 353 -11.98 26.29 9.37
C GLU A 353 -12.06 27.53 8.47
N ALA A 354 -12.55 27.38 7.24
CA ALA A 354 -12.77 28.49 6.32
C ALA A 354 -14.22 29.03 6.35
N GLY A 355 -15.17 28.27 6.92
CA GLY A 355 -16.60 28.55 6.79
C GLY A 355 -17.19 27.90 5.53
N VAL A 356 -18.38 28.37 5.14
CA VAL A 356 -19.16 27.85 4.01
C VAL A 356 -19.53 29.02 3.10
N ASP A 357 -19.31 28.86 1.80
CA ASP A 357 -19.48 29.90 0.76
C ASP A 357 -18.71 31.20 1.11
N ASP A 358 -17.46 31.04 1.58
CA ASP A 358 -16.53 32.15 1.90
C ASP A 358 -15.25 32.06 1.05
N PRO A 359 -15.30 32.56 -0.21
CA PRO A 359 -14.19 32.48 -1.15
C PRO A 359 -12.87 33.05 -0.64
N GLU A 360 -12.91 34.11 0.18
CA GLU A 360 -11.69 34.75 0.67
C GLU A 360 -10.97 33.86 1.67
N ARG A 361 -11.69 33.28 2.63
CA ARG A 361 -11.10 32.35 3.61
C ARG A 361 -10.71 31.02 2.99
N GLU A 362 -11.53 30.49 2.07
CA GLU A 362 -11.28 29.22 1.38
C GLU A 362 -9.98 29.25 0.57
N ARG A 363 -9.68 30.36 -0.11
CA ARG A 363 -8.42 30.56 -0.84
C ARG A 363 -7.19 30.58 0.08
N GLY A 364 -7.39 30.81 1.38
CA GLY A 364 -6.35 30.80 2.39
C GLY A 364 -5.88 29.39 2.82
N PHE A 365 -6.54 28.32 2.38
CA PHE A 365 -6.08 26.97 2.71
C PHE A 365 -4.67 26.68 2.18
N PRO A 366 -3.80 26.02 2.97
CA PRO A 366 -2.45 25.67 2.53
C PRO A 366 -2.45 24.75 1.30
N LYS A 367 -1.43 24.88 0.46
CA LYS A 367 -1.22 24.00 -0.70
C LYS A 367 0.01 23.12 -0.50
N ARG A 368 -0.01 21.90 -1.02
CA ARG A 368 1.15 20.98 -1.00
C ARG A 368 1.30 20.27 -2.33
N ASP A 369 2.53 20.25 -2.84
CA ASP A 369 2.88 19.59 -4.09
C ASP A 369 3.33 18.16 -3.83
N GLU A 370 2.90 17.24 -4.68
CA GLU A 370 3.08 15.80 -4.52
C GLU A 370 3.47 15.15 -5.85
N LEU A 371 4.20 14.04 -5.75
CA LEU A 371 4.76 13.34 -6.92
C LEU A 371 3.72 12.52 -7.68
N ASP A 372 2.73 11.97 -6.99
CA ASP A 372 1.75 11.06 -7.60
C ASP A 372 0.44 10.98 -6.79
N TRP A 373 -0.59 10.36 -7.38
CA TRP A 373 -1.84 10.00 -6.71
C TRP A 373 -2.20 8.53 -6.97
N PRO A 374 -2.51 7.72 -5.94
CA PRO A 374 -2.45 8.03 -4.51
C PRO A 374 -1.06 8.45 -4.05
N LEU A 375 -0.98 9.15 -2.91
CA LEU A 375 0.29 9.73 -2.46
C LEU A 375 1.36 8.65 -2.22
N PRO A 376 2.60 8.82 -2.72
CA PRO A 376 3.68 7.90 -2.41
C PRO A 376 3.92 7.84 -0.89
N GLY A 377 3.87 6.64 -0.31
CA GLY A 377 4.05 6.46 1.12
C GLY A 377 2.77 6.64 1.96
N THR A 378 1.58 6.67 1.37
CA THR A 378 0.32 6.60 2.14
C THR A 378 0.31 5.38 3.06
N GLU A 379 0.19 5.61 4.37
CA GLU A 379 0.00 4.57 5.38
C GLU A 379 -1.50 4.36 5.65
N TYR A 380 -2.08 3.32 5.03
CA TYR A 380 -3.48 2.94 5.27
C TYR A 380 -3.67 2.41 6.70
N THR A 381 -4.11 3.31 7.59
CA THR A 381 -4.32 3.03 9.02
C THR A 381 -5.74 2.57 9.28
N LYS A 382 -5.89 1.42 9.96
CA LYS A 382 -7.20 0.84 10.28
C LYS A 382 -7.79 1.51 11.52
N PHE A 383 -9.00 2.03 11.37
CA PHE A 383 -9.88 2.41 12.48
C PHE A 383 -10.97 1.35 12.63
N PHE A 384 -11.13 0.82 13.83
CA PHE A 384 -12.11 -0.20 14.17
C PHE A 384 -13.31 0.43 14.86
N LEU A 385 -14.50 0.01 14.46
CA LEU A 385 -15.76 0.36 15.11
C LEU A 385 -15.80 -0.31 16.49
N ALA A 386 -16.04 0.47 17.54
CA ALA A 386 -16.23 -0.03 18.89
C ALA A 386 -17.72 0.11 19.30
N PRO A 387 -18.27 -0.83 20.10
CA PRO A 387 -19.68 -0.80 20.48
C PRO A 387 -20.10 0.43 21.30
N ASP A 388 -19.17 1.08 21.99
CA ASP A 388 -19.40 2.31 22.76
C ASP A 388 -19.35 3.58 21.89
N SER A 389 -19.69 3.46 20.60
CA SER A 389 -19.71 4.55 19.63
C SER A 389 -18.35 5.24 19.43
N LYS A 390 -17.25 4.50 19.59
CA LYS A 390 -15.87 4.98 19.33
C LYS A 390 -15.29 4.38 18.07
N LEU A 391 -14.35 5.11 17.48
CA LEU A 391 -13.38 4.61 16.52
C LEU A 391 -12.05 4.42 17.26
N ASP A 392 -11.49 3.22 17.21
CA ASP A 392 -10.22 2.89 17.87
C ASP A 392 -9.20 2.38 16.84
N THR A 393 -7.92 2.63 17.10
CA THR A 393 -6.81 2.09 16.29
C THR A 393 -6.54 0.62 16.59
N LYS A 394 -7.20 0.06 17.62
CA LYS A 394 -7.15 -1.35 17.98
C LYS A 394 -8.56 -1.97 17.93
N PRO A 395 -8.69 -3.23 17.52
CA PRO A 395 -9.99 -3.89 17.48
C PRO A 395 -10.55 -4.11 18.89
N SER A 396 -11.85 -3.85 19.07
CA SER A 396 -12.56 -4.13 20.32
C SER A 396 -12.62 -5.64 20.62
N ALA A 397 -12.56 -5.99 21.91
CA ALA A 397 -12.72 -7.37 22.38
C ALA A 397 -14.19 -7.78 22.58
N LYS A 398 -15.13 -6.82 22.69
CA LYS A 398 -16.55 -7.05 22.95
C LYS A 398 -17.31 -7.29 21.65
N LEU A 399 -18.14 -8.33 21.64
CA LEU A 399 -19.06 -8.63 20.54
C LEU A 399 -20.37 -7.91 20.81
N GLU A 400 -20.71 -6.94 19.97
CA GLU A 400 -22.02 -6.31 20.01
C GLU A 400 -22.52 -6.08 18.57
N SER A 401 -23.82 -6.04 18.43
CA SER A 401 -24.49 -5.74 17.17
C SER A 401 -25.40 -4.56 17.45
N ILE A 402 -25.31 -3.55 16.60
CA ILE A 402 -26.06 -2.31 16.76
C ILE A 402 -27.17 -2.34 15.71
N ASN A 403 -28.41 -2.36 16.17
CA ASN A 403 -29.59 -2.32 15.31
C ASN A 403 -30.01 -0.87 15.06
N TYR A 404 -30.41 -0.59 13.83
CA TYR A 404 -30.99 0.69 13.45
C TYR A 404 -32.09 0.46 12.41
N ASP A 405 -33.11 1.32 12.43
CA ASP A 405 -34.17 1.28 11.43
C ASP A 405 -33.59 1.65 10.04
N ALA A 406 -33.86 0.81 9.05
CA ALA A 406 -33.24 0.90 7.73
C ALA A 406 -33.62 2.17 6.96
N LEU A 407 -34.80 2.74 7.20
CA LEU A 407 -35.32 3.89 6.43
C LEU A 407 -35.41 5.18 7.25
N LYS A 408 -35.58 5.07 8.57
CA LYS A 408 -35.86 6.20 9.47
C LYS A 408 -34.99 6.22 10.73
N GLY A 409 -34.01 5.31 10.83
CA GLY A 409 -33.17 5.18 12.02
C GLY A 409 -32.13 6.28 12.11
N SER A 410 -31.84 6.72 13.35
CA SER A 410 -30.72 7.63 13.58
C SER A 410 -29.40 7.03 13.07
N PRO A 411 -28.52 7.82 12.42
CA PRO A 411 -27.21 7.35 12.01
C PRO A 411 -26.39 6.81 13.18
N LEU A 412 -25.67 5.71 12.95
CA LEU A 412 -24.70 5.18 13.90
C LEU A 412 -23.40 5.98 13.79
N ALA A 413 -23.07 6.78 14.80
CA ALA A 413 -21.89 7.63 14.82
C ALA A 413 -20.77 7.03 15.68
N PHE A 414 -19.57 6.89 15.11
CA PHE A 414 -18.36 6.42 15.78
C PHE A 414 -17.31 7.51 15.81
N LYS A 415 -16.77 7.83 16.98
CA LYS A 415 -15.92 9.02 17.18
C LYS A 415 -14.47 8.67 17.54
N TYR A 416 -13.52 9.40 16.95
CA TYR A 416 -12.11 9.40 17.31
C TYR A 416 -11.61 10.83 17.53
N THR A 417 -11.20 11.15 18.75
CA THR A 417 -10.57 12.44 19.07
C THR A 417 -9.06 12.30 18.93
N THR A 418 -8.44 13.12 18.09
CA THR A 418 -7.02 12.96 17.78
C THR A 418 -6.12 13.57 18.87
N PRO A 419 -5.09 12.85 19.35
CA PRO A 419 -4.15 13.38 20.35
C PRO A 419 -3.11 14.32 19.76
N SER A 420 -2.87 14.23 18.45
CA SER A 420 -1.90 15.02 17.69
C SER A 420 -2.52 15.47 16.37
N SER A 421 -1.82 16.33 15.62
CA SER A 421 -2.26 16.64 14.25
C SER A 421 -2.35 15.35 13.43
N LEU A 422 -3.47 15.14 12.75
CA LEU A 422 -3.74 13.97 11.92
C LEU A 422 -4.25 14.44 10.55
N GLU A 423 -3.48 14.14 9.51
CA GLU A 423 -3.92 14.34 8.13
C GLU A 423 -4.51 13.05 7.57
N ILE A 424 -5.68 13.16 6.96
CA ILE A 424 -6.31 12.08 6.19
C ILE A 424 -6.40 12.55 4.75
N THR A 425 -5.54 12.00 3.89
CA THR A 425 -5.51 12.31 2.45
C THR A 425 -5.46 11.03 1.63
N GLY A 426 -6.42 10.82 0.74
CA GLY A 426 -6.46 9.63 -0.11
C GLY A 426 -7.85 9.03 -0.24
N HIS A 427 -7.89 7.76 -0.65
CA HIS A 427 -9.11 6.95 -0.73
C HIS A 427 -9.40 6.28 0.61
N ILE A 428 -10.68 6.09 0.92
CA ILE A 428 -11.14 5.46 2.17
C ILE A 428 -12.09 4.32 1.82
N VAL A 429 -11.97 3.20 2.54
CA VAL A 429 -12.90 2.06 2.44
C VAL A 429 -13.44 1.76 3.83
N ALA A 430 -14.76 1.67 3.94
CA ALA A 430 -15.40 1.18 5.14
C ALA A 430 -15.71 -0.31 4.97
N HIS A 431 -14.96 -1.14 5.71
CA HIS A 431 -15.20 -2.58 5.80
C HIS A 431 -16.29 -2.85 6.84
N LEU A 432 -17.47 -3.26 6.40
CA LEU A 432 -18.64 -3.43 7.26
C LEU A 432 -19.14 -4.88 7.21
N THR A 433 -19.71 -5.36 8.31
CA THR A 433 -20.54 -6.57 8.32
C THR A 433 -21.96 -6.18 8.68
N VAL A 434 -22.90 -6.46 7.78
CA VAL A 434 -24.30 -6.03 7.92
C VAL A 434 -25.26 -7.19 7.73
N SER A 435 -26.44 -7.10 8.33
CA SER A 435 -27.60 -7.96 8.03
C SER A 435 -28.88 -7.13 8.14
N ALA A 436 -29.99 -7.66 7.63
CA ALA A 436 -31.30 -7.04 7.79
C ALA A 436 -32.32 -8.02 8.35
N SER A 437 -33.31 -7.52 9.09
CA SER A 437 -34.40 -8.32 9.64
C SER A 437 -35.74 -7.60 9.58
N ARG A 438 -36.83 -8.35 9.53
CA ARG A 438 -38.19 -7.79 9.57
C ARG A 438 -38.46 -7.11 10.91
N LYS A 439 -39.24 -6.03 10.92
CA LYS A 439 -39.64 -5.31 12.15
C LYS A 439 -40.58 -6.11 13.04
N SER A 440 -41.39 -7.00 12.44
CA SER A 440 -42.34 -7.86 13.14
C SER A 440 -42.61 -9.11 12.30
N SER A 441 -43.17 -10.17 12.91
CA SER A 441 -43.46 -11.43 12.22
C SER A 441 -44.34 -11.29 10.98
N ASN A 442 -45.20 -10.26 10.94
CA ASN A 442 -46.17 -10.00 9.86
C ASN A 442 -45.63 -9.04 8.78
N ALA A 443 -44.45 -8.44 8.98
CA ALA A 443 -43.82 -7.59 7.99
C ALA A 443 -43.12 -8.43 6.91
N LEU A 444 -42.98 -7.86 5.70
CA LEU A 444 -42.17 -8.46 4.65
C LEU A 444 -40.70 -8.50 5.10
N ALA A 445 -39.99 -9.56 4.73
CA ALA A 445 -38.56 -9.63 4.95
C ALA A 445 -37.86 -8.67 3.98
N PRO A 446 -36.89 -7.85 4.47
CA PRO A 446 -36.10 -7.01 3.58
C PRO A 446 -35.28 -7.89 2.62
N SER A 447 -35.22 -7.49 1.35
CA SER A 447 -34.49 -8.22 0.30
C SER A 447 -33.24 -7.49 -0.18
N ASP A 448 -32.95 -6.31 0.38
CA ASP A 448 -31.73 -5.55 0.13
C ASP A 448 -31.39 -4.61 1.31
N ILE A 449 -30.19 -4.02 1.30
CA ILE A 449 -29.70 -3.03 2.27
C ILE A 449 -29.03 -1.90 1.49
N ASP A 450 -29.44 -0.66 1.74
CA ASP A 450 -28.68 0.52 1.31
C ASP A 450 -27.83 1.03 2.48
N LEU A 451 -26.54 1.28 2.21
CA LEU A 451 -25.57 1.78 3.17
C LEU A 451 -25.09 3.17 2.75
N PHE A 452 -25.20 4.12 3.69
CA PHE A 452 -24.72 5.48 3.56
C PHE A 452 -23.64 5.70 4.62
N VAL A 453 -22.43 6.02 4.17
CA VAL A 453 -21.28 6.28 5.02
C VAL A 453 -20.90 7.76 4.92
N THR A 454 -20.76 8.45 6.05
CA THR A 454 -20.35 9.87 6.08
C THR A 454 -19.20 10.07 7.04
N LEU A 455 -18.17 10.78 6.58
CA LEU A 455 -17.06 11.20 7.42
C LEU A 455 -17.21 12.67 7.78
N ARG A 456 -17.13 13.00 9.06
CA ARG A 456 -17.33 14.36 9.59
C ARG A 456 -16.16 14.80 10.45
N LYS A 457 -16.00 16.10 10.58
CA LYS A 457 -15.06 16.75 11.49
C LYS A 457 -15.85 17.52 12.55
N LEU A 458 -15.53 17.33 13.82
CA LEU A 458 -15.94 18.23 14.89
C LEU A 458 -14.73 19.00 15.41
N ASN A 459 -14.91 20.29 15.65
CA ASN A 459 -13.88 21.12 16.26
C ASN A 459 -13.81 20.92 17.78
N ASN A 460 -12.94 21.69 18.45
CA ASN A 460 -12.69 21.56 19.89
C ASN A 460 -13.92 21.88 20.78
N ASP A 461 -14.90 22.62 20.26
CA ASP A 461 -16.18 22.88 20.94
C ASP A 461 -17.22 21.77 20.69
N GLY A 462 -16.85 20.73 19.94
CA GLY A 462 -17.76 19.66 19.51
C GLY A 462 -18.74 20.08 18.41
N LYS A 463 -18.53 21.23 17.76
CA LYS A 463 -19.35 21.70 16.63
C LYS A 463 -18.83 21.11 15.33
N GLU A 464 -19.75 20.75 14.43
CA GLU A 464 -19.37 20.24 13.12
C GLU A 464 -18.73 21.32 12.25
N VAL A 465 -17.61 20.97 11.64
CA VAL A 465 -16.92 21.77 10.63
C VAL A 465 -17.44 21.33 9.27
N PHE A 466 -18.14 22.24 8.60
CA PHE A 466 -18.60 22.07 7.23
C PHE A 466 -17.63 22.71 6.24
N TYR A 467 -17.65 22.18 5.02
CA TYR A 467 -16.98 22.75 3.86
C TYR A 467 -18.01 23.16 2.82
N THR A 468 -17.57 23.93 1.83
CA THR A 468 -18.42 24.39 0.73
C THR A 468 -18.60 23.30 -0.31
N GLY A 469 -19.85 22.88 -0.53
CA GLY A 469 -20.26 21.93 -1.54
C GLY A 469 -20.43 22.56 -2.92
N THR A 470 -20.78 21.74 -3.90
CA THR A 470 -20.94 22.13 -5.31
C THR A 470 -21.86 23.35 -5.50
N MET A 471 -22.93 23.47 -4.72
CA MET A 471 -23.91 24.57 -4.85
C MET A 471 -23.66 25.72 -3.86
N GLY A 472 -22.55 25.71 -3.12
CA GLY A 472 -22.31 26.61 -1.98
C GLY A 472 -23.00 26.17 -0.70
N ASP A 473 -23.53 24.95 -0.67
CA ASP A 473 -24.17 24.34 0.48
C ASP A 473 -23.15 23.73 1.46
N PRO A 474 -23.47 23.65 2.77
CA PRO A 474 -22.58 23.04 3.74
C PRO A 474 -22.51 21.52 3.55
N VAL A 475 -21.31 20.98 3.35
CA VAL A 475 -21.05 19.54 3.21
C VAL A 475 -20.06 19.01 4.26
N PRO A 476 -20.17 17.74 4.68
CA PRO A 476 -19.20 17.12 5.58
C PRO A 476 -17.85 16.87 4.87
N ILE A 477 -16.92 16.15 5.50
CA ILE A 477 -15.59 15.87 4.91
C ILE A 477 -15.76 15.17 3.56
N VAL A 478 -16.49 14.05 3.56
CA VAL A 478 -16.73 13.18 2.39
C VAL A 478 -17.80 12.12 2.70
N LYS A 479 -18.30 11.44 1.66
CA LYS A 479 -19.35 10.41 1.73
C LYS A 479 -19.00 9.16 0.90
N GLY A 480 -19.72 8.07 1.19
CA GLY A 480 -19.65 6.79 0.49
C GLY A 480 -20.98 6.04 0.52
N TRP A 481 -21.20 5.18 -0.47
CA TRP A 481 -22.48 4.50 -0.68
C TRP A 481 -22.30 3.07 -1.15
N LEU A 482 -23.23 2.19 -0.77
CA LEU A 482 -23.33 0.85 -1.34
C LEU A 482 -24.75 0.30 -1.20
N ARG A 483 -25.33 -0.14 -2.32
CA ARG A 483 -26.43 -1.10 -2.33
C ARG A 483 -25.86 -2.50 -2.17
N VAL A 484 -26.20 -3.19 -1.08
CA VAL A 484 -25.58 -4.46 -0.68
C VAL A 484 -25.87 -5.58 -1.67
N SER A 485 -26.98 -5.56 -2.39
CA SER A 485 -27.20 -6.52 -3.48
C SER A 485 -26.19 -6.40 -4.63
N LEU A 486 -25.51 -5.25 -4.74
CA LEU A 486 -24.46 -4.98 -5.71
C LEU A 486 -23.07 -5.06 -5.08
N ARG A 487 -22.92 -5.75 -3.94
CA ARG A 487 -21.66 -5.84 -3.18
C ARG A 487 -20.49 -6.50 -3.91
N LYS A 488 -20.75 -7.35 -4.93
CA LYS A 488 -19.73 -8.16 -5.62
C LYS A 488 -18.59 -7.28 -6.12
N VAL A 489 -17.40 -7.50 -5.58
CA VAL A 489 -16.15 -6.90 -6.04
C VAL A 489 -15.59 -7.77 -7.15
N ASP A 490 -15.13 -7.12 -8.21
CA ASP A 490 -14.39 -7.77 -9.29
C ASP A 490 -12.90 -7.75 -8.93
N ALA A 491 -12.45 -8.82 -8.29
CA ALA A 491 -11.08 -8.93 -7.77
C ALA A 491 -10.03 -9.03 -8.89
N ASP A 492 -10.43 -9.50 -10.07
CA ASP A 492 -9.55 -9.68 -11.23
C ASP A 492 -9.43 -8.37 -12.05
N ASN A 493 -10.23 -7.35 -11.74
CA ASN A 493 -10.16 -6.07 -12.42
C ASN A 493 -8.89 -5.29 -12.02
N GLU A 494 -8.13 -4.81 -13.01
CA GLU A 494 -6.88 -4.08 -12.78
C GLU A 494 -7.04 -2.81 -11.91
N PHE A 495 -8.23 -2.21 -11.92
CA PHE A 495 -8.56 -1.02 -11.14
C PHE A 495 -8.99 -1.33 -9.71
N HIS A 496 -9.18 -2.61 -9.36
CA HIS A 496 -9.40 -3.00 -7.99
C HIS A 496 -8.11 -2.79 -7.17
N LYS A 497 -8.27 -2.15 -6.02
CA LYS A 497 -7.27 -2.02 -4.95
C LYS A 497 -7.98 -2.23 -3.62
N ASP A 498 -7.24 -2.64 -2.59
CA ASP A 498 -7.77 -2.80 -1.22
C ASP A 498 -8.42 -1.50 -0.69
N PHE A 499 -7.93 -0.35 -1.13
CA PHE A 499 -8.44 0.98 -0.78
C PHE A 499 -9.43 1.55 -1.81
N LEU A 500 -9.74 0.82 -2.88
CA LEU A 500 -10.66 1.26 -3.95
C LEU A 500 -11.33 0.02 -4.57
N PRO A 501 -12.44 -0.49 -3.97
CA PRO A 501 -13.12 -1.66 -4.47
C PRO A 501 -13.74 -1.38 -5.85
N TYR A 502 -13.48 -2.26 -6.83
CA TYR A 502 -14.07 -2.14 -8.16
C TYR A 502 -15.28 -3.06 -8.29
N ARG A 503 -16.38 -2.55 -8.86
CA ARG A 503 -17.64 -3.27 -9.05
C ARG A 503 -18.20 -2.98 -10.42
N ASN A 504 -18.68 -3.97 -11.15
CA ASN A 504 -19.21 -3.77 -12.50
C ASN A 504 -20.60 -3.15 -12.52
N TYR A 505 -21.41 -3.42 -11.49
CA TYR A 505 -22.83 -3.04 -11.39
C TYR A 505 -23.69 -3.62 -12.53
N TYR A 506 -23.44 -4.88 -12.90
CA TYR A 506 -24.22 -5.59 -13.91
C TYR A 506 -25.43 -6.29 -13.32
N SER A 507 -26.50 -6.39 -14.11
CA SER A 507 -27.73 -7.07 -13.74
C SER A 507 -27.51 -8.53 -13.36
N SER A 508 -26.56 -9.20 -14.04
CA SER A 508 -26.15 -10.59 -13.79
C SER A 508 -25.38 -10.81 -12.49
N GLU A 509 -24.93 -9.74 -11.83
CA GLU A 509 -24.14 -9.79 -10.60
C GLU A 509 -24.93 -9.44 -9.34
N VAL A 510 -26.24 -9.20 -9.47
CA VAL A 510 -27.12 -8.89 -8.34
C VAL A 510 -27.20 -10.11 -7.42
N GLN A 511 -26.90 -9.88 -6.13
CA GLN A 511 -26.94 -10.88 -5.08
C GLN A 511 -27.95 -10.45 -4.00
N PRO A 512 -29.20 -10.92 -4.00
CA PRO A 512 -30.20 -10.52 -3.01
C PRO A 512 -29.71 -10.67 -1.56
N VAL A 513 -30.30 -9.87 -0.67
CA VAL A 513 -30.11 -9.98 0.78
C VAL A 513 -31.19 -10.91 1.33
N GLU A 514 -30.77 -11.86 2.15
CA GLU A 514 -31.63 -12.76 2.91
C GLU A 514 -31.71 -12.28 4.35
N GLU A 515 -32.87 -12.47 4.97
CA GLU A 515 -33.10 -12.08 6.35
C GLU A 515 -32.12 -12.75 7.31
N ASN A 516 -31.55 -11.95 8.22
CA ASN A 516 -30.55 -12.32 9.23
C ASN A 516 -29.22 -12.87 8.67
N GLN A 517 -29.07 -13.01 7.34
CA GLN A 517 -27.79 -13.37 6.74
C GLN A 517 -26.81 -12.21 6.87
N LYS A 518 -25.58 -12.52 7.29
CA LYS A 518 -24.50 -11.54 7.45
C LYS A 518 -23.71 -11.41 6.16
N TYR A 519 -23.54 -10.18 5.71
CA TYR A 519 -22.79 -9.81 4.52
C TYR A 519 -21.59 -8.97 4.91
N GLU A 520 -20.40 -9.40 4.48
CA GLU A 520 -19.18 -8.62 4.55
C GLU A 520 -19.10 -7.76 3.27
N VAL A 521 -18.94 -6.45 3.44
CA VAL A 521 -19.01 -5.49 2.33
C VAL A 521 -17.98 -4.39 2.49
N ASP A 522 -17.45 -3.95 1.34
CA ASP A 522 -16.50 -2.84 1.25
C ASP A 522 -17.18 -1.62 0.65
N VAL A 523 -17.52 -0.63 1.48
CA VAL A 523 -18.14 0.61 1.00
C VAL A 523 -17.03 1.57 0.55
N GLU A 524 -17.05 1.96 -0.73
CA GLU A 524 -16.18 3.01 -1.25
C GLU A 524 -16.60 4.35 -0.64
N VAL A 525 -15.68 5.00 0.06
CA VAL A 525 -15.80 6.41 0.46
C VAL A 525 -14.91 7.21 -0.47
N TRP A 526 -15.47 8.27 -1.05
CA TRP A 526 -14.79 9.04 -2.09
C TRP A 526 -13.46 9.63 -1.59
N PRO A 527 -12.52 9.92 -2.50
CA PRO A 527 -11.22 10.47 -2.12
C PRO A 527 -11.39 11.80 -1.38
N THR A 528 -10.53 12.06 -0.40
CA THR A 528 -10.64 13.26 0.43
C THR A 528 -9.29 13.77 0.92
N ASN A 529 -9.31 14.99 1.45
CA ASN A 529 -8.27 15.55 2.30
C ASN A 529 -8.91 16.22 3.52
N VAL A 530 -8.40 16.01 4.72
CA VAL A 530 -8.71 16.81 5.91
C VAL A 530 -7.55 16.79 6.88
N VAL A 531 -7.29 17.90 7.57
CA VAL A 531 -6.35 17.95 8.69
C VAL A 531 -7.12 18.20 9.98
N LEU A 532 -6.98 17.26 10.92
CA LEU A 532 -7.46 17.39 12.29
C LEU A 532 -6.33 17.89 13.18
N GLU A 533 -6.57 18.95 13.94
CA GLU A 533 -5.71 19.45 14.99
C GLU A 533 -5.95 18.70 16.31
N PRO A 534 -4.99 18.73 17.26
CA PRO A 534 -5.17 18.09 18.56
C PRO A 534 -6.50 18.49 19.22
N GLN A 535 -7.22 17.49 19.77
CA GLN A 535 -8.56 17.61 20.36
C GLN A 535 -9.73 17.74 19.38
N GLU A 536 -9.48 17.87 18.08
CA GLU A 536 -10.55 17.75 17.09
C GLU A 536 -10.98 16.28 16.94
N THR A 537 -12.23 16.07 16.52
CA THR A 537 -12.84 14.74 16.49
C THR A 537 -13.26 14.35 15.08
N LEU A 538 -12.78 13.19 14.63
CA LEU A 538 -13.27 12.50 13.44
C LEU A 538 -14.52 11.71 13.81
N VAL A 539 -15.56 11.78 12.97
CA VAL A 539 -16.78 10.98 13.13
C VAL A 539 -17.05 10.19 11.86
N LEU A 540 -17.16 8.87 11.98
CA LEU A 540 -17.69 8.01 10.92
C LEU A 540 -19.15 7.70 11.25
N GLU A 541 -20.05 8.00 10.32
CA GLU A 541 -21.46 7.65 10.41
C GLU A 541 -21.82 6.54 9.44
N VAL A 542 -22.64 5.60 9.90
CA VAL A 542 -23.29 4.57 9.08
C VAL A 542 -24.80 4.72 9.22
N ALA A 543 -25.50 4.90 8.10
CA ALA A 543 -26.95 5.05 8.06
C ALA A 543 -27.56 4.24 6.92
N GLY A 544 -28.88 4.04 6.99
CA GLY A 544 -29.66 3.42 5.92
C GLY A 544 -30.28 4.44 4.95
N HIS A 545 -30.05 5.74 5.17
CA HIS A 545 -30.55 6.83 4.33
C HIS A 545 -29.55 7.99 4.31
N ASP A 546 -29.81 9.00 3.47
CA ASP A 546 -28.97 10.20 3.40
C ASP A 546 -28.87 10.92 4.75
N THR A 547 -27.65 11.35 5.08
CA THR A 547 -27.36 12.23 6.22
C THR A 547 -27.02 13.64 5.73
N GLN A 548 -26.62 14.55 6.63
CA GLN A 548 -26.32 15.95 6.33
C GLN A 548 -25.41 16.18 5.12
N GLY A 549 -25.62 17.31 4.43
CA GLY A 549 -24.80 17.76 3.30
C GLY A 549 -25.04 17.02 1.99
N VAL A 550 -26.27 16.54 1.73
CA VAL A 550 -26.66 15.96 0.44
C VAL A 550 -27.40 16.94 -0.48
N GLY A 551 -28.05 17.97 0.07
CA GLY A 551 -28.70 19.02 -0.71
C GLY A 551 -29.62 18.49 -1.82
N ASN A 552 -29.36 18.93 -3.06
CA ASN A 552 -30.09 18.47 -4.24
C ASN A 552 -29.63 17.10 -4.78
N PHE A 553 -28.65 16.45 -4.15
CA PHE A 553 -28.09 15.16 -4.59
C PHE A 553 -28.63 13.97 -3.78
N SER A 554 -29.86 14.08 -3.27
CA SER A 554 -30.47 13.04 -2.43
C SER A 554 -30.79 11.76 -3.20
N HIS A 555 -30.91 10.67 -2.44
CA HIS A 555 -31.15 9.29 -2.86
C HIS A 555 -32.47 8.82 -2.27
N GLU A 556 -33.57 9.48 -2.65
CA GLU A 556 -34.90 9.28 -2.04
C GLU A 556 -35.97 8.87 -3.06
N HIS A 557 -35.57 8.41 -4.26
CA HIS A 557 -36.52 8.03 -5.29
C HIS A 557 -37.38 6.83 -4.84
N ASP A 558 -38.70 7.04 -4.77
CA ASP A 558 -39.66 6.08 -4.19
C ASP A 558 -39.60 4.68 -4.83
N ASP A 559 -39.40 4.60 -6.16
CA ASP A 559 -39.32 3.31 -6.86
C ASP A 559 -37.95 2.63 -6.73
N ASP A 560 -36.87 3.41 -6.51
CA ASP A 560 -35.52 2.85 -6.34
C ASP A 560 -35.32 2.37 -4.90
N ARG A 561 -35.92 3.09 -3.94
CA ARG A 561 -35.84 2.82 -2.49
C ARG A 561 -37.20 2.47 -1.89
N SER A 562 -37.92 1.58 -2.55
CA SER A 562 -39.25 1.16 -2.12
C SER A 562 -39.23 0.53 -0.72
N PRO A 563 -40.14 0.94 0.20
CA PRO A 563 -40.27 0.29 1.50
C PRO A 563 -40.52 -1.22 1.44
N LYS A 564 -41.08 -1.74 0.33
CA LYS A 564 -41.28 -3.18 0.13
C LYS A 564 -39.98 -3.99 0.09
N VAL A 565 -38.86 -3.33 -0.24
CA VAL A 565 -37.53 -3.94 -0.39
C VAL A 565 -36.69 -3.73 0.88
N PHE A 566 -36.76 -2.53 1.46
CA PHE A 566 -35.82 -2.08 2.48
C PHE A 566 -36.41 -1.92 3.89
N ASP A 567 -37.75 -1.89 4.06
CA ASP A 567 -38.33 -1.66 5.39
C ASP A 567 -37.99 -2.81 6.34
N GLY A 568 -37.34 -2.48 7.46
CA GLY A 568 -36.71 -3.47 8.33
C GLY A 568 -35.79 -2.82 9.37
N ASN A 569 -35.12 -3.68 10.13
CA ASN A 569 -34.01 -3.31 10.99
C ASN A 569 -32.71 -3.77 10.34
N ASN A 570 -31.82 -2.83 10.06
CA ASN A 570 -30.44 -3.14 9.70
C ASN A 570 -29.64 -3.39 10.99
N THR A 571 -28.72 -4.33 10.91
CA THR A 571 -27.81 -4.67 12.01
C THR A 571 -26.38 -4.50 11.53
N LEU A 572 -25.66 -3.58 12.16
CA LEU A 572 -24.21 -3.48 12.02
C LEU A 572 -23.54 -4.41 13.03
N HIS A 573 -22.85 -5.43 12.53
CA HIS A 573 -22.12 -6.37 13.37
C HIS A 573 -20.72 -5.85 13.62
N VAL A 574 -20.44 -5.44 14.85
CA VAL A 574 -19.07 -5.17 15.29
C VAL A 574 -18.41 -6.52 15.58
N LEU A 575 -17.91 -7.17 14.52
CA LEU A 575 -17.39 -8.54 14.60
C LEU A 575 -15.99 -8.62 15.21
N ARG A 576 -15.88 -9.61 16.11
CA ARG A 576 -14.70 -10.05 16.86
C ARG A 576 -13.77 -10.93 16.02
N LYS A 577 -12.51 -11.04 16.47
CA LYS A 577 -11.58 -12.20 16.32
C LYS A 577 -12.23 -13.60 16.45
N ALA A 578 -13.48 -13.72 16.93
CA ALA A 578 -14.19 -14.99 17.19
C ALA A 578 -14.62 -15.76 15.95
N LYS A 579 -15.11 -15.08 14.91
CA LYS A 579 -15.47 -15.75 13.65
C LYS A 579 -14.20 -16.28 12.99
N LEU A 580 -13.12 -15.50 12.95
CA LEU A 580 -11.79 -15.96 12.54
C LEU A 580 -11.20 -17.08 13.42
N ALA A 581 -11.45 -17.04 14.74
CA ALA A 581 -11.01 -18.07 15.68
C ALA A 581 -11.75 -19.40 15.48
N LEU A 582 -13.08 -19.37 15.33
CA LEU A 582 -13.96 -20.54 15.34
C LEU A 582 -14.35 -21.05 13.95
N PHE A 583 -14.42 -20.17 12.96
CA PHE A 583 -14.89 -20.46 11.59
C PHE A 583 -14.01 -19.82 10.51
N GLY A 584 -12.87 -19.24 10.88
CA GLY A 584 -11.92 -18.66 9.93
C GLY A 584 -11.22 -19.74 9.11
N PRO A 585 -10.46 -19.35 8.08
CA PRO A 585 -9.74 -20.28 7.21
C PRO A 585 -8.77 -21.20 7.99
N LEU A 586 -8.25 -20.75 9.14
CA LEU A 586 -7.39 -21.53 10.03
C LEU A 586 -8.15 -22.33 11.12
N SER A 587 -9.49 -22.26 11.17
CA SER A 587 -10.28 -22.90 12.23
C SER A 587 -10.25 -24.43 12.20
N HIS A 588 -10.04 -25.01 11.02
CA HIS A 588 -9.95 -26.46 10.80
C HIS A 588 -8.57 -27.05 11.15
N ILE A 589 -7.56 -26.20 11.36
CA ILE A 589 -6.21 -26.64 11.70
C ILE A 589 -6.16 -26.97 13.20
N PRO A 590 -5.66 -28.15 13.61
CA PRO A 590 -5.61 -28.56 15.00
C PRO A 590 -4.62 -27.68 15.79
N GLY A 591 -4.84 -27.55 17.10
CA GLY A 591 -3.97 -26.75 17.98
C GLY A 591 -4.70 -26.32 19.26
N PRO A 592 -3.99 -25.71 20.22
CA PRO A 592 -4.58 -25.24 21.47
C PRO A 592 -5.76 -24.30 21.21
N VAL A 593 -6.85 -24.48 21.97
CA VAL A 593 -8.04 -23.61 21.84
C VAL A 593 -7.66 -22.13 22.00
N THR A 594 -6.71 -21.84 22.90
CA THR A 594 -6.16 -20.50 23.15
C THR A 594 -5.47 -19.89 21.94
N ALA A 595 -4.79 -20.69 21.10
CA ALA A 595 -4.13 -20.24 19.88
C ALA A 595 -5.12 -19.67 18.85
N ARG A 596 -6.40 -20.05 18.92
CA ARG A 596 -7.45 -19.47 18.08
C ARG A 596 -7.72 -18.00 18.41
N TRP A 597 -7.47 -17.60 19.66
CA TRP A 597 -7.90 -16.32 20.21
C TRP A 597 -6.76 -15.32 20.40
N THR A 598 -5.57 -15.82 20.75
CA THR A 598 -4.46 -15.00 21.19
C THR A 598 -3.12 -15.65 20.92
N ASN A 599 -2.09 -14.84 20.69
CA ASN A 599 -0.70 -15.28 20.65
C ASN A 599 0.02 -15.11 22.01
N LEU A 600 -0.69 -14.69 23.08
CA LEU A 600 -0.09 -14.40 24.37
C LEU A 600 0.64 -15.60 25.00
N ILE A 601 0.15 -16.83 24.80
CA ILE A 601 0.83 -18.03 25.30
C ILE A 601 2.13 -18.27 24.55
N LEU A 602 2.10 -18.16 23.22
CA LEU A 602 3.30 -18.26 22.39
C LEU A 602 4.33 -17.17 22.77
N LYS A 603 3.85 -15.93 23.03
CA LYS A 603 4.69 -14.84 23.54
C LYS A 603 5.26 -15.13 24.93
N TYR A 604 4.45 -15.66 25.85
CA TYR A 604 4.92 -16.06 27.18
C TYR A 604 6.08 -17.05 27.08
N TYR A 605 5.94 -18.12 26.29
CA TYR A 605 7.01 -19.09 26.09
C TYR A 605 8.22 -18.50 25.33
N THR A 606 8.02 -17.53 24.45
CA THR A 606 9.11 -16.78 23.81
C THR A 606 9.92 -15.97 24.83
N LEU A 607 9.23 -15.28 25.74
CA LEU A 607 9.86 -14.47 26.79
C LEU A 607 10.51 -15.31 27.89
N ALA A 608 9.96 -16.49 28.16
CA ALA A 608 10.52 -17.47 29.08
C ALA A 608 11.69 -18.27 28.50
N GLY A 609 12.12 -17.98 27.26
CA GLY A 609 13.24 -18.69 26.62
C GLY A 609 12.90 -20.15 26.24
N ARG A 610 11.62 -20.48 26.03
CA ARG A 610 11.12 -21.86 25.86
C ARG A 610 10.22 -22.04 24.64
N ARG A 611 10.30 -21.13 23.65
CA ARG A 611 9.42 -21.16 22.47
C ARG A 611 9.52 -22.48 21.70
N MET A 612 10.73 -22.98 21.46
CA MET A 612 10.92 -24.19 20.65
C MET A 612 10.34 -25.42 21.33
N GLN A 613 10.57 -25.58 22.64
CA GLN A 613 10.07 -26.70 23.42
C GLN A 613 8.54 -26.67 23.49
N TYR A 614 7.94 -25.47 23.58
CA TYR A 614 6.49 -25.32 23.51
C TYR A 614 5.95 -25.71 22.12
N LEU A 615 6.57 -25.24 21.04
CA LEU A 615 6.14 -25.63 19.69
C LEU A 615 6.33 -27.13 19.44
N ASP A 616 7.40 -27.72 19.96
CA ASP A 616 7.65 -29.15 19.88
C ASP A 616 6.57 -29.96 20.60
N SER A 617 6.18 -29.54 21.82
CA SER A 617 5.08 -30.19 22.53
C SER A 617 3.76 -30.08 21.77
N LEU A 618 3.52 -28.96 21.07
CA LEU A 618 2.34 -28.81 20.21
C LEU A 618 2.36 -29.77 19.02
N PHE A 619 3.51 -30.01 18.39
CA PHE A 619 3.62 -31.00 17.31
C PHE A 619 3.37 -32.42 17.81
N ILE A 620 3.84 -32.75 19.02
CA ILE A 620 3.58 -34.05 19.67
C ILE A 620 2.08 -34.23 19.95
N ASP A 621 1.41 -33.20 20.45
CA ASP A 621 0.01 -33.28 20.88
C ASP A 621 -1.00 -33.23 19.71
N TYR A 622 -0.70 -32.44 18.66
CA TYR A 622 -1.67 -32.11 17.60
C TYR A 622 -1.28 -32.61 16.19
N GLY A 623 -0.07 -33.16 16.01
CA GLY A 623 0.44 -33.65 14.73
C GLY A 623 1.32 -32.64 13.96
N PRO A 624 1.64 -32.91 12.68
CA PRO A 624 2.67 -32.16 11.95
C PRO A 624 2.25 -30.77 11.46
N VAL A 625 0.96 -30.43 11.48
CA VAL A 625 0.42 -29.12 11.06
C VAL A 625 -0.42 -28.57 12.21
N VAL A 626 0.04 -27.50 12.86
CA VAL A 626 -0.58 -27.02 14.11
C VAL A 626 -0.81 -25.51 14.08
N ARG A 627 -1.97 -25.05 14.50
CA ARG A 627 -2.26 -23.64 14.73
C ARG A 627 -1.65 -23.20 16.06
N VAL A 628 -0.68 -22.29 16.01
CA VAL A 628 0.08 -21.86 17.19
C VAL A 628 -0.27 -20.44 17.63
N SER A 629 -0.90 -19.67 16.74
CA SER A 629 -1.46 -18.36 17.04
C SER A 629 -2.66 -18.06 16.12
N PRO A 630 -3.36 -16.92 16.28
CA PRO A 630 -4.54 -16.64 15.48
C PRO A 630 -4.27 -16.65 13.97
N ASN A 631 -3.04 -16.29 13.56
CA ASN A 631 -2.61 -16.14 12.17
C ASN A 631 -1.33 -16.93 11.84
N GLU A 632 -0.80 -17.75 12.76
CA GLU A 632 0.45 -18.52 12.56
C GLU A 632 0.19 -20.03 12.65
N VAL A 633 0.79 -20.77 11.73
CA VAL A 633 0.70 -22.23 11.64
C VAL A 633 2.11 -22.84 11.70
N GLY A 634 2.36 -23.72 12.66
CA GLY A 634 3.57 -24.53 12.73
C GLY A 634 3.49 -25.71 11.77
N ILE A 635 4.60 -25.99 11.08
CA ILE A 635 4.78 -27.10 10.14
C ILE A 635 5.99 -27.94 10.57
N ASN A 636 5.79 -29.23 10.81
CA ASN A 636 6.80 -30.20 11.21
C ASN A 636 6.72 -31.48 10.36
N ASN A 637 6.79 -31.31 9.04
CA ASN A 637 6.90 -32.40 8.08
C ASN A 637 8.11 -32.13 7.15
N PRO A 638 9.04 -33.09 6.97
CA PRO A 638 10.26 -32.87 6.18
C PRO A 638 10.00 -32.44 4.73
N ASP A 639 8.97 -32.96 4.06
CA ASP A 639 8.70 -32.66 2.66
C ASP A 639 8.05 -31.29 2.48
N ASP A 640 7.13 -30.93 3.38
CA ASP A 640 6.51 -29.61 3.40
C ASP A 640 7.53 -28.50 3.73
N VAL A 641 8.46 -28.78 4.64
CA VAL A 641 9.55 -27.85 4.98
C VAL A 641 10.47 -27.62 3.77
N LYS A 642 10.77 -28.67 2.98
CA LYS A 642 11.51 -28.52 1.71
C LYS A 642 10.76 -27.62 0.73
N VAL A 643 9.43 -27.70 0.66
CA VAL A 643 8.62 -26.80 -0.19
C VAL A 643 8.77 -25.35 0.28
N ILE A 644 8.62 -25.10 1.58
CA ILE A 644 8.77 -23.76 2.18
C ILE A 644 10.14 -23.15 1.91
N GLN A 645 11.20 -23.97 1.86
CA GLN A 645 12.56 -23.53 1.62
C GLN A 645 12.92 -23.33 0.14
N LYS A 646 12.20 -23.96 -0.81
CA LYS A 646 12.50 -23.86 -2.25
C LYS A 646 12.08 -22.50 -2.83
N VAL A 647 12.85 -22.00 -3.81
CA VAL A 647 12.52 -20.77 -4.56
C VAL A 647 11.15 -20.89 -5.24
N SER A 648 10.90 -22.03 -5.87
CA SER A 648 9.64 -22.35 -6.55
C SER A 648 8.44 -22.49 -5.61
N GLY A 649 8.68 -22.62 -4.30
CA GLY A 649 7.61 -22.69 -3.29
C GLY A 649 6.94 -21.34 -3.02
N GLY A 650 7.49 -20.22 -3.50
CA GLY A 650 6.84 -18.91 -3.39
C GLY A 650 6.93 -18.22 -2.01
N PHE A 651 7.27 -18.93 -0.94
CA PHE A 651 7.36 -18.40 0.43
C PHE A 651 8.38 -17.27 0.57
N ARG A 652 8.03 -16.24 1.32
CA ARG A 652 8.90 -15.08 1.62
C ARG A 652 9.16 -15.00 3.12
N LYS A 653 10.26 -14.38 3.56
CA LYS A 653 10.46 -14.04 4.98
C LYS A 653 9.30 -13.14 5.43
N SER A 654 8.73 -13.41 6.60
CA SER A 654 7.60 -12.64 7.10
C SER A 654 7.99 -11.24 7.55
N ALA A 655 6.99 -10.38 7.76
CA ALA A 655 7.19 -9.01 8.25
C ALA A 655 7.93 -8.93 9.59
N TRP A 656 7.95 -10.03 10.37
CA TRP A 656 8.77 -10.13 11.59
C TRP A 656 10.25 -9.81 11.35
N TYR A 657 10.79 -10.18 10.17
CA TYR A 657 12.19 -9.95 9.85
C TYR A 657 12.53 -8.47 9.61
N ASP A 658 11.56 -7.61 9.31
CA ASP A 658 11.82 -6.16 9.11
C ASP A 658 12.29 -5.48 10.41
N MET A 659 12.03 -6.10 11.56
CA MET A 659 12.46 -5.61 12.86
C MET A 659 13.83 -6.16 13.31
N THR A 660 14.44 -7.05 12.53
CA THR A 660 15.72 -7.71 12.87
C THR A 660 16.96 -6.97 12.37
N GLY A 661 16.78 -5.93 11.54
CA GLY A 661 17.85 -5.09 10.98
C GLY A 661 18.00 -5.23 9.47
N PRO A 662 18.80 -4.34 8.83
CA PRO A 662 18.90 -4.23 7.37
C PRO A 662 19.77 -5.29 6.68
N GLY A 663 20.52 -6.10 7.44
CA GLY A 663 21.43 -7.11 6.88
C GLY A 663 20.74 -8.32 6.23
N MET A 664 21.54 -9.20 5.62
CA MET A 664 21.06 -10.34 4.82
C MET A 664 20.12 -11.29 5.61
N LEU A 665 20.33 -11.48 6.91
CA LEU A 665 19.51 -12.30 7.79
C LEU A 665 18.08 -11.77 7.93
N GLY A 666 17.87 -10.45 7.89
CA GLY A 666 16.54 -9.82 7.91
C GLY A 666 15.91 -9.67 6.52
N MET A 667 16.75 -9.59 5.48
CA MET A 667 16.33 -9.14 4.16
C MET A 667 15.21 -9.98 3.52
N ARG A 668 14.02 -9.37 3.36
CA ARG A 668 12.84 -10.01 2.72
C ARG A 668 12.92 -10.01 1.19
N ASP A 669 13.38 -8.91 0.61
CA ASP A 669 13.55 -8.73 -0.84
C ASP A 669 14.50 -9.79 -1.43
N ARG A 670 14.04 -10.50 -2.45
CA ARG A 670 14.77 -11.63 -3.04
C ARG A 670 15.94 -11.18 -3.91
N GLU A 671 15.80 -10.09 -4.65
CA GLU A 671 16.82 -9.59 -5.56
C GLU A 671 17.98 -8.97 -4.79
N ARG A 672 17.67 -8.10 -3.82
CA ARG A 672 18.66 -7.52 -2.90
C ARG A 672 19.41 -8.61 -2.15
N HIS A 673 18.69 -9.60 -1.62
CA HIS A 673 19.32 -10.72 -0.91
C HIS A 673 20.23 -11.53 -1.84
N SER A 674 19.75 -11.84 -3.06
CA SER A 674 20.55 -12.58 -4.03
C SER A 674 21.82 -11.81 -4.43
N ARG A 675 21.74 -10.48 -4.58
CA ARG A 675 22.89 -9.62 -4.84
C ARG A 675 23.89 -9.66 -3.67
N ARG A 676 23.44 -9.37 -2.44
CA ARG A 676 24.29 -9.40 -1.23
C ARG A 676 24.98 -10.76 -1.06
N ARG A 677 24.22 -11.84 -1.17
CA ARG A 677 24.75 -13.21 -1.05
C ARG A 677 25.80 -13.52 -2.10
N ARG A 678 25.60 -13.12 -3.36
CA ARG A 678 26.56 -13.37 -4.45
C ARG A 678 27.91 -12.71 -4.16
N LEU A 679 27.91 -11.51 -3.60
CA LEU A 679 29.12 -10.76 -3.27
C LEU A 679 29.88 -11.38 -2.07
N LEU A 680 29.15 -11.90 -1.08
CA LEU A 680 29.72 -12.40 0.18
C LEU A 680 30.00 -13.91 0.20
N ALA A 681 29.48 -14.70 -0.75
CA ALA A 681 29.61 -16.16 -0.72
C ALA A 681 31.03 -16.66 -1.03
N HIS A 682 31.79 -15.95 -1.88
CA HIS A 682 33.13 -16.38 -2.27
C HIS A 682 34.09 -16.52 -1.07
N PRO A 683 34.30 -15.50 -0.21
CA PRO A 683 35.25 -15.61 0.91
C PRO A 683 34.89 -16.70 1.92
N LEU A 684 33.61 -17.08 2.01
CA LEU A 684 33.08 -18.12 2.88
C LEU A 684 33.00 -19.51 2.21
N SER A 685 33.51 -19.65 0.98
CA SER A 685 33.58 -20.93 0.28
C SER A 685 34.64 -21.84 0.90
N ASN A 686 34.44 -23.15 0.80
CA ASN A 686 35.39 -24.16 1.30
C ASN A 686 36.83 -23.93 0.76
N SER A 687 36.96 -23.56 -0.51
CA SER A 687 38.25 -23.26 -1.15
C SER A 687 38.93 -22.00 -0.62
N SER A 688 38.15 -20.97 -0.25
CA SER A 688 38.72 -19.73 0.28
C SER A 688 39.11 -19.87 1.75
N LEU A 689 38.36 -20.65 2.53
CA LEU A 689 38.63 -20.85 3.96
C LEU A 689 40.00 -21.47 4.27
N LEU A 690 40.57 -22.24 3.33
CA LEU A 690 41.92 -22.79 3.47
C LEU A 690 43.00 -21.70 3.67
N SER A 691 42.84 -20.51 3.09
CA SER A 691 43.81 -19.41 3.32
C SER A 691 43.66 -18.75 4.70
N PHE A 692 42.52 -18.94 5.35
CA PHE A 692 42.23 -18.41 6.68
C PHE A 692 42.49 -19.43 7.79
N GLU A 693 42.65 -20.70 7.44
CA GLU A 693 42.85 -21.80 8.39
C GLU A 693 44.00 -21.56 9.38
N PRO A 694 45.20 -21.06 8.99
CA PRO A 694 46.27 -20.80 9.95
C PRO A 694 45.88 -19.80 11.05
N LEU A 695 45.08 -18.79 10.69
CA LEU A 695 44.56 -17.81 11.65
C LEU A 695 43.54 -18.45 12.60
N ILE A 696 42.61 -19.23 12.04
CA ILE A 696 41.61 -19.96 12.82
C ILE A 696 42.30 -20.90 13.80
N ARG A 697 43.29 -21.67 13.32
CA ARG A 697 44.08 -22.60 14.13
C ARG A 697 44.80 -21.89 15.27
N ALA A 698 45.45 -20.76 15.00
CA ALA A 698 46.14 -19.99 16.04
C ALA A 698 45.19 -19.54 17.17
N LYS A 699 43.95 -19.15 16.83
CA LYS A 699 42.94 -18.78 17.84
C LYS A 699 42.40 -19.99 18.60
N VAL A 700 42.23 -21.14 17.93
CA VAL A 700 41.88 -22.42 18.58
C VAL A 700 42.96 -22.82 19.60
N ASP A 701 44.23 -22.81 19.20
CA ASP A 701 45.35 -23.17 20.07
C ASP A 701 45.47 -22.23 21.27
N LEU A 702 45.32 -20.93 21.04
CA LEU A 702 45.30 -19.94 22.12
C LEU A 702 44.13 -20.17 23.08
N ALA A 703 42.94 -20.52 22.59
CA ALA A 703 41.81 -20.86 23.45
C ALA A 703 42.11 -22.08 24.33
N MET A 704 42.74 -23.12 23.75
CA MET A 704 43.18 -24.29 24.51
C MET A 704 44.22 -23.93 25.58
N ASP A 705 45.22 -23.11 25.24
CA ASP A 705 46.23 -22.65 26.21
C ASP A 705 45.61 -21.86 27.38
N GLN A 706 44.64 -21.00 27.08
CA GLN A 706 43.97 -20.22 28.11
C GLN A 706 43.06 -21.08 29.00
N MET A 707 42.36 -22.06 28.42
CA MET A 707 41.62 -23.07 29.19
C MET A 707 42.56 -23.82 30.13
N GLN A 708 43.73 -24.27 29.65
CA GLN A 708 44.70 -24.98 30.47
C GLN A 708 45.21 -24.13 31.64
N LYS A 709 45.55 -22.85 31.39
CA LYS A 709 45.98 -21.90 32.43
C LYS A 709 44.88 -21.67 33.46
N GLU A 710 43.63 -21.53 33.02
CA GLU A 710 42.50 -21.40 33.93
C GLU A 710 42.28 -22.68 34.76
N GLY A 711 42.35 -23.85 34.13
CA GLY A 711 42.25 -25.15 34.80
C GLY A 711 43.33 -25.35 35.86
N GLN A 712 44.59 -24.98 35.57
CA GLN A 712 45.69 -25.05 36.54
C GLN A 712 45.48 -24.09 37.72
N LYS A 713 44.87 -22.93 37.48
CA LYS A 713 44.66 -21.90 38.51
C LYS A 713 43.43 -22.18 39.38
N LEU A 714 42.33 -22.63 38.79
CA LEU A 714 41.02 -22.75 39.44
C LEU A 714 40.59 -24.20 39.70
N GLY A 715 41.28 -25.19 39.12
CA GLY A 715 40.89 -26.61 39.15
C GLY A 715 39.84 -27.01 38.11
N TYR A 716 39.35 -26.05 37.32
CA TYR A 716 38.40 -26.23 36.22
C TYR A 716 38.53 -25.08 35.22
N ALA A 717 38.01 -25.25 34.01
CA ALA A 717 37.90 -24.21 33.00
C ALA A 717 36.44 -24.02 32.55
N ASP A 718 36.04 -22.77 32.31
CA ASP A 718 34.73 -22.47 31.73
C ASP A 718 34.83 -22.48 30.20
N VAL A 719 34.52 -23.62 29.59
CA VAL A 719 34.70 -23.80 28.14
C VAL A 719 33.73 -22.95 27.32
N HIS A 720 32.55 -22.63 27.86
CA HIS A 720 31.58 -21.73 27.19
C HIS A 720 32.18 -20.35 26.96
N LYS A 721 32.81 -19.79 28.00
CA LYS A 721 33.51 -18.51 27.94
C LYS A 721 34.61 -18.52 26.87
N TRP A 722 35.49 -19.52 26.90
CA TRP A 722 36.64 -19.56 26.00
C TRP A 722 36.25 -19.86 24.55
N PHE A 723 35.23 -20.70 24.30
CA PHE A 723 34.69 -20.88 22.96
C PHE A 723 34.02 -19.61 22.44
N SER A 724 33.30 -18.86 23.29
CA SER A 724 32.73 -17.56 22.92
C SER A 724 33.84 -16.57 22.53
N PHE A 725 34.93 -16.49 23.29
CA PHE A 725 36.05 -15.60 22.98
C PHE A 725 36.75 -16.02 21.69
N MET A 726 36.95 -17.32 21.50
CA MET A 726 37.55 -17.87 20.29
C MET A 726 36.74 -17.52 19.03
N ALA A 727 35.45 -17.84 19.02
CA ALA A 727 34.60 -17.54 17.86
C ALA A 727 34.53 -16.03 17.60
N THR A 728 34.47 -15.21 18.65
CA THR A 728 34.46 -13.73 18.54
C THR A 728 35.75 -13.20 17.91
N ASP A 729 36.91 -13.67 18.38
CA ASP A 729 38.20 -13.20 17.88
C ASP A 729 38.45 -13.69 16.45
N ILE A 730 38.05 -14.92 16.11
CA ILE A 730 38.11 -15.45 14.73
C ILE A 730 37.27 -14.57 13.81
N ILE A 731 35.96 -14.41 14.08
CA ILE A 731 35.10 -13.64 13.19
C ILE A 731 35.49 -12.16 13.14
N GLY A 732 36.03 -11.61 14.23
CA GLY A 732 36.60 -10.26 14.29
C GLY A 732 37.82 -10.09 13.38
N ASP A 733 38.77 -11.02 13.42
CA ASP A 733 39.93 -11.02 12.51
C ASP A 733 39.48 -11.17 11.04
N LEU A 734 38.57 -12.11 10.75
CA LEU A 734 38.11 -12.37 9.39
C LEU A 734 37.28 -11.22 8.80
N THR A 735 36.55 -10.48 9.63
CA THR A 735 35.65 -9.38 9.22
C THR A 735 36.36 -8.03 9.18
N PHE A 736 37.13 -7.71 10.23
CA PHE A 736 37.74 -6.38 10.41
C PHE A 736 39.25 -6.35 10.20
N GLY A 737 39.90 -7.50 10.00
CA GLY A 737 41.36 -7.60 9.94
C GLY A 737 42.04 -7.44 11.30
N SER A 738 41.26 -7.36 12.38
CA SER A 738 41.76 -7.25 13.76
C SER A 738 40.79 -7.85 14.77
N SER A 739 41.27 -8.78 15.59
CA SER A 739 40.52 -9.36 16.71
C SER A 739 40.28 -8.38 17.85
N PHE A 740 39.29 -8.70 18.68
CA PHE A 740 38.98 -7.97 19.92
C PHE A 740 39.97 -8.29 21.05
N ARG A 741 40.85 -9.28 20.81
CA ARG A 741 41.86 -9.79 21.72
C ARG A 741 41.26 -10.28 23.04
N MET A 742 40.10 -10.91 22.96
CA MET A 742 39.37 -11.41 24.12
C MET A 742 40.03 -12.67 24.69
N LEU A 743 40.62 -13.49 23.82
CA LEU A 743 41.42 -14.64 24.23
C LEU A 743 42.68 -14.23 25.00
N GLU A 744 43.40 -13.21 24.56
CA GLU A 744 44.62 -12.73 25.22
C GLU A 744 44.31 -12.05 26.56
N GLN A 745 43.22 -11.27 26.62
CA GLN A 745 42.85 -10.50 27.82
C GLN A 745 42.05 -11.31 28.83
N GLY A 746 41.40 -12.40 28.42
CA GLY A 746 40.54 -13.21 29.28
C GLY A 746 39.26 -12.50 29.75
N LYS A 747 38.85 -11.41 29.07
CA LYS A 747 37.64 -10.64 29.37
C LYS A 747 36.96 -10.16 28.08
N ARG A 748 35.65 -9.88 28.15
CA ARG A 748 34.89 -9.34 27.03
C ARG A 748 35.32 -7.92 26.69
N SER A 749 35.27 -7.58 25.40
CA SER A 749 35.44 -6.19 24.96
C SER A 749 34.13 -5.42 25.11
N GLN A 750 34.22 -4.09 25.29
CA GLN A 750 33.04 -3.23 25.42
C GLN A 750 32.08 -3.38 24.23
N TYR A 751 32.62 -3.49 23.01
CA TYR A 751 31.81 -3.65 21.80
C TYR A 751 30.96 -4.92 21.84
N VAL A 752 31.55 -6.04 22.28
CA VAL A 752 30.87 -7.34 22.35
C VAL A 752 29.82 -7.35 23.46
N GLU A 753 30.11 -6.70 24.60
CA GLU A 753 29.13 -6.50 25.67
C GLU A 753 27.92 -5.68 25.20
N ASP A 754 28.18 -4.57 24.49
CA ASP A 754 27.13 -3.71 23.94
C ASP A 754 26.28 -4.48 22.93
N LEU A 755 26.92 -5.24 22.02
CA LEU A 755 26.25 -6.02 20.97
C LEU A 755 25.33 -7.10 21.56
N GLN A 756 25.84 -7.92 22.50
CA GLN A 756 25.06 -8.97 23.16
C GLN A 756 23.90 -8.38 23.97
N SER A 757 24.14 -7.27 24.68
CA SER A 757 23.09 -6.65 25.49
C SER A 757 21.99 -6.01 24.62
N ALA A 758 22.38 -5.38 23.50
CA ALA A 758 21.46 -4.82 22.51
C ALA A 758 20.53 -5.90 21.95
N MET A 759 21.05 -7.08 21.58
CA MET A 759 20.24 -8.17 21.03
C MET A 759 19.12 -8.61 21.97
N SER A 760 19.41 -8.85 23.25
CA SER A 760 18.38 -9.27 24.22
C SER A 760 17.23 -8.26 24.33
N THR A 761 17.55 -6.97 24.16
CA THR A 761 16.60 -5.87 24.24
C THR A 761 15.83 -5.69 22.93
N VAL A 762 16.48 -5.91 21.78
CA VAL A 762 15.83 -5.94 20.46
C VAL A 762 14.76 -7.03 20.41
N HIS A 763 15.02 -8.24 20.92
CA HIS A 763 14.00 -9.31 20.95
C HIS A 763 12.80 -8.95 21.82
N LYS A 764 13.04 -8.37 23.00
CA LYS A 764 11.96 -7.86 23.87
C LYS A 764 11.18 -6.75 23.15
N ARG A 765 11.88 -5.82 22.49
CA ARG A 765 11.26 -4.76 21.69
C ARG A 765 10.37 -5.32 20.59
N ILE A 766 10.83 -6.35 19.86
CA ILE A 766 10.05 -7.03 18.80
C ILE A 766 8.77 -7.64 19.39
N GLU A 767 8.87 -8.40 20.48
CA GLU A 767 7.72 -9.07 21.08
C GLU A 767 6.72 -8.12 21.76
N TYR A 768 7.19 -6.96 22.23
CA TYR A 768 6.38 -5.97 22.94
C TYR A 768 6.05 -4.70 22.13
N SER A 769 6.42 -4.61 20.86
CA SER A 769 6.05 -3.47 20.00
C SER A 769 4.51 -3.41 19.81
N PRO A 770 3.88 -2.22 19.84
CA PRO A 770 4.48 -0.87 19.97
C PRO A 770 4.68 -0.40 21.41
N PHE A 771 4.27 -1.17 22.43
CA PHE A 771 4.34 -0.75 23.83
C PHE A 771 5.78 -0.50 24.30
N PHE A 772 6.73 -1.29 23.81
CA PHE A 772 8.15 -1.08 24.08
C PHE A 772 8.70 0.17 23.37
N ASP A 773 8.15 0.52 22.20
CA ASP A 773 8.53 1.73 21.46
C ASP A 773 8.12 3.02 22.20
N LEU A 774 6.97 2.99 22.89
CA LEU A 774 6.52 4.10 23.74
C LEU A 774 7.48 4.41 24.89
N LEU A 775 8.21 3.41 25.39
CA LEU A 775 9.20 3.62 26.44
C LEU A 775 10.32 4.57 25.95
N PHE A 776 10.67 4.53 24.66
CA PHE A 776 11.71 5.40 24.09
C PHE A 776 11.36 6.89 24.07
N LEU A 777 10.10 7.25 24.29
CA LEU A 777 9.65 8.64 24.45
C LEU A 777 9.87 9.15 25.88
N LEU A 778 10.09 8.26 26.84
CA LEU A 778 10.28 8.60 28.25
C LEU A 778 11.77 8.75 28.56
N PRO A 779 12.18 9.71 29.41
CA PRO A 779 13.59 9.94 29.76
C PRO A 779 14.11 8.92 30.79
N ILE A 780 13.93 7.63 30.52
CA ILE A 780 14.32 6.52 31.41
C ILE A 780 15.83 6.24 31.26
N PRO A 781 16.62 6.17 32.35
CA PRO A 781 18.07 5.96 32.29
C PRO A 781 18.50 4.71 31.51
N GLN A 782 17.77 3.61 31.65
CA GLN A 782 18.03 2.34 30.96
C GLN A 782 17.89 2.48 29.44
N ILE A 783 17.03 3.39 28.98
CA ILE A 783 16.77 3.65 27.55
C ILE A 783 17.86 4.54 26.96
N LYS A 784 18.27 5.57 27.71
CA LYS A 784 19.42 6.40 27.33
C LYS A 784 20.68 5.54 27.18
N GLU A 785 20.91 4.61 28.12
CA GLU A 785 22.03 3.68 28.02
C GLU A 785 21.89 2.72 26.84
N PHE A 786 20.68 2.25 26.52
CA PHE A 786 20.45 1.46 25.31
C PHE A 786 20.74 2.24 24.03
N MET A 787 20.30 3.50 23.91
CA MET A 787 20.64 4.35 22.77
C MET A 787 22.16 4.56 22.66
N ALA A 788 22.82 4.85 23.79
CA ALA A 788 24.26 5.00 23.83
C ALA A 788 25.01 3.73 23.38
N ARG A 789 24.51 2.53 23.70
CA ARG A 789 25.05 1.26 23.20
C ARG A 789 24.94 1.14 21.68
N PHE A 790 23.79 1.49 21.11
CA PHE A 790 23.59 1.51 19.66
C PHE A 790 24.53 2.49 18.95
N ASP A 791 24.73 3.67 19.53
CA ASP A 791 25.69 4.64 19.01
C ASP A 791 27.13 4.10 19.05
N ARG A 792 27.53 3.46 20.17
CA ARG A 792 28.85 2.83 20.30
C ARG A 792 29.07 1.71 19.28
N ILE A 793 28.07 0.84 19.07
CA ILE A 793 28.13 -0.24 18.06
C ILE A 793 28.30 0.34 16.65
N THR A 794 27.49 1.35 16.31
CA THR A 794 27.52 1.98 14.98
C THR A 794 28.86 2.69 14.73
N ASN A 795 29.37 3.42 15.73
CA ASN A 795 30.64 4.11 15.63
C ASN A 795 31.82 3.14 15.51
N TYR A 796 31.77 2.01 16.22
CA TYR A 796 32.79 0.97 16.09
C TYR A 796 32.80 0.37 14.68
N GLY A 797 31.63 0.04 14.11
CA GLY A 797 31.54 -0.49 12.74
C GLY A 797 32.13 0.48 11.71
N LYS A 798 31.79 1.78 11.81
CA LYS A 798 32.35 2.84 10.95
C LYS A 798 33.88 2.91 11.05
N GLU A 799 34.40 2.95 12.27
CA GLU A 799 35.83 3.09 12.52
C GLU A 799 36.62 1.85 12.06
N SER A 800 36.08 0.64 12.26
CA SER A 800 36.71 -0.60 11.81
C SER A 800 36.79 -0.70 10.28
N ILE A 801 35.71 -0.36 9.56
CA ILE A 801 35.72 -0.33 8.09
C ILE A 801 36.70 0.74 7.59
N ARG A 802 36.76 1.92 8.23
CA ARG A 802 37.70 2.97 7.88
C ARG A 802 39.17 2.54 8.07
N ARG A 803 39.50 1.86 9.18
CA ARG A 803 40.85 1.33 9.42
C ARG A 803 41.26 0.32 8.37
N LEU A 804 40.33 -0.55 7.99
CA LEU A 804 40.53 -1.58 6.97
C LEU A 804 40.77 -0.95 5.59
N GLN A 805 40.01 0.09 5.22
CA GLN A 805 40.27 0.89 4.01
C GLN A 805 41.66 1.53 4.02
N LEU A 806 42.06 2.14 5.15
CA LEU A 806 43.36 2.79 5.29
C LEU A 806 44.53 1.79 5.24
N ALA A 807 44.41 0.65 5.91
CA ALA A 807 45.42 -0.41 5.90
C ALA A 807 45.58 -1.03 4.50
N GLN A 808 44.47 -1.17 3.75
CA GLN A 808 44.50 -1.60 2.36
C GLN A 808 45.21 -0.57 1.46
N GLN A 809 44.87 0.72 1.58
CA GLN A 809 45.53 1.80 0.82
C GLN A 809 47.04 1.90 1.12
N ALA A 810 47.43 1.66 2.37
CA ALA A 810 48.82 1.65 2.79
C ALA A 810 49.58 0.37 2.39
N GLY A 811 48.90 -0.64 1.82
CA GLY A 811 49.49 -1.94 1.50
C GLY A 811 49.95 -2.73 2.74
N SER A 812 49.44 -2.39 3.93
CA SER A 812 49.84 -2.97 5.21
C SER A 812 48.91 -4.09 5.68
N LEU A 813 47.93 -4.47 4.86
CA LEU A 813 46.99 -5.55 5.15
C LEU A 813 47.65 -6.91 4.90
N ASN A 814 48.26 -7.49 5.94
CA ASN A 814 48.97 -8.77 5.86
C ASN A 814 48.07 -10.00 6.08
N THR A 815 46.80 -9.79 6.41
CA THR A 815 45.85 -10.85 6.76
C THR A 815 44.70 -10.88 5.77
N PRO A 816 44.35 -12.04 5.19
CA PRO A 816 43.14 -12.18 4.38
C PRO A 816 41.89 -11.80 5.20
N ILE A 817 40.93 -11.12 4.58
CA ILE A 817 39.63 -10.74 5.20
C ILE A 817 38.47 -10.97 4.24
N PHE A 818 37.24 -11.05 4.74
CA PHE A 818 36.05 -11.30 3.91
C PHE A 818 35.77 -10.20 2.89
N PHE A 819 36.07 -8.94 3.22
CA PHE A 819 35.77 -7.81 2.34
C PHE A 819 36.87 -7.50 1.31
N ASP A 820 37.99 -8.23 1.30
CA ASP A 820 39.18 -7.86 0.51
C ASP A 820 38.90 -7.74 -1.00
N LYS A 821 38.18 -8.71 -1.57
CA LYS A 821 37.78 -8.70 -2.99
C LYS A 821 36.61 -7.75 -3.30
N ILE A 822 35.80 -7.39 -2.30
CA ILE A 822 34.62 -6.52 -2.46
C ILE A 822 35.04 -5.05 -2.46
N MET A 823 36.09 -4.72 -1.71
CA MET A 823 36.68 -3.40 -1.61
C MET A 823 37.46 -2.97 -2.87
N ASN A 824 37.71 -3.91 -3.79
CA ASN A 824 38.42 -3.67 -5.06
C ASN A 824 37.59 -4.13 -6.28
N PRO A 825 36.38 -3.55 -6.49
CA PRO A 825 35.48 -4.05 -7.51
C PRO A 825 35.99 -3.68 -8.91
N LYS A 826 36.19 -4.69 -9.78
CA LYS A 826 36.37 -4.48 -11.22
C LYS A 826 35.14 -3.85 -11.89
N ASP A 827 33.97 -3.99 -11.25
CA ASP A 827 32.68 -3.46 -11.68
C ASP A 827 32.03 -2.66 -10.54
N LYS A 828 32.09 -1.33 -10.65
CA LYS A 828 31.60 -0.41 -9.60
C LYS A 828 30.07 -0.43 -9.45
N GLU A 829 29.33 -0.87 -10.46
CA GLU A 829 27.86 -0.85 -10.45
C GLU A 829 27.27 -1.91 -9.49
N HIS A 830 28.04 -2.96 -9.18
CA HIS A 830 27.62 -4.09 -8.36
C HIS A 830 28.32 -4.22 -7.00
N ALA A 831 29.11 -3.23 -6.57
CA ALA A 831 29.87 -3.28 -5.30
C ALA A 831 29.00 -3.03 -4.05
N LEU A 832 29.39 -3.56 -2.89
CA LEU A 832 28.75 -3.18 -1.62
C LEU A 832 29.07 -1.72 -1.29
N THR A 833 28.07 -0.93 -0.88
CA THR A 833 28.35 0.41 -0.34
C THR A 833 29.00 0.32 1.05
N GLU A 834 29.57 1.43 1.54
CA GLU A 834 30.15 1.48 2.88
C GLU A 834 29.12 1.14 3.98
N LEU A 835 27.90 1.66 3.85
CA LEU A 835 26.80 1.33 4.76
C LEU A 835 26.45 -0.17 4.65
N GLU A 836 26.38 -0.69 3.43
CA GLU A 836 26.11 -2.10 3.19
C GLU A 836 27.16 -3.00 3.87
N MET A 837 28.44 -2.62 3.84
CA MET A 837 29.52 -3.35 4.52
C MET A 837 29.41 -3.27 6.05
N GLN A 838 29.06 -2.11 6.60
CA GLN A 838 28.88 -1.92 8.04
C GLN A 838 27.74 -2.81 8.57
N GLU A 839 26.63 -2.90 7.84
CA GLU A 839 25.49 -3.75 8.17
C GLU A 839 25.87 -5.24 8.21
N GLU A 840 26.56 -5.73 7.16
CA GLU A 840 26.94 -7.15 7.07
C GLU A 840 28.04 -7.50 8.07
N ALA A 841 28.95 -6.58 8.36
CA ALA A 841 29.98 -6.80 9.37
C ALA A 841 29.38 -6.96 10.78
N ALA A 842 28.41 -6.12 11.14
CA ALA A 842 27.68 -6.27 12.40
C ALA A 842 26.91 -7.60 12.45
N GLU A 843 26.30 -8.00 11.34
CA GLU A 843 25.59 -9.28 11.23
C GLU A 843 26.53 -10.49 11.37
N PHE A 844 27.69 -10.48 10.73
CA PHE A 844 28.69 -11.56 10.86
C PHE A 844 29.22 -11.68 12.29
N MET A 845 29.48 -10.56 12.97
CA MET A 845 29.91 -10.59 14.38
C MET A 845 28.90 -11.30 15.27
N VAL A 846 27.61 -10.99 15.10
CA VAL A 846 26.53 -11.64 15.86
C VAL A 846 26.39 -13.11 15.48
N THR A 847 26.27 -13.39 14.18
CA THR A 847 25.90 -14.72 13.68
C THR A 847 27.05 -15.73 13.75
N GLY A 848 28.30 -15.28 13.65
CA GLY A 848 29.50 -16.15 13.71
C GLY A 848 29.98 -16.47 15.13
N THR A 849 29.63 -15.64 16.12
CA THR A 849 30.12 -15.83 17.51
C THR A 849 29.30 -16.84 18.29
N ASP A 850 28.02 -16.53 18.51
CA ASP A 850 27.19 -17.30 19.45
C ASP A 850 26.80 -18.66 18.87
N THR A 851 26.72 -18.78 17.53
CA THR A 851 26.30 -20.04 16.92
C THR A 851 27.32 -21.15 17.08
N THR A 852 28.60 -20.86 16.78
CA THR A 852 29.68 -21.84 16.94
C THR A 852 29.95 -22.13 18.40
N SER A 853 30.08 -21.09 19.24
CA SER A 853 30.47 -21.25 20.64
C SER A 853 29.47 -22.07 21.46
N ASN A 854 28.17 -21.82 21.30
CA ASN A 854 27.14 -22.60 22.00
C ASN A 854 27.10 -24.06 21.50
N THR A 855 27.25 -24.28 20.19
CA THR A 855 27.28 -25.64 19.62
C THR A 855 28.50 -26.43 20.14
N LEU A 856 29.69 -25.83 20.17
CA LEU A 856 30.90 -26.42 20.75
C LEU A 856 30.73 -26.77 22.22
N THR A 857 30.12 -25.87 22.99
CA THR A 857 29.87 -26.06 24.41
C THR A 857 29.03 -27.31 24.66
N TYR A 858 27.91 -27.45 23.93
CA TYR A 858 27.06 -28.63 24.05
C TYR A 858 27.71 -29.89 23.49
N LEU A 859 28.54 -29.78 22.44
CA LEU A 859 29.30 -30.92 21.90
C LEU A 859 30.23 -31.50 22.96
N VAL A 860 31.09 -30.66 23.56
CA VAL A 860 32.04 -31.09 24.59
C VAL A 860 31.29 -31.66 25.79
N TRP A 861 30.27 -30.95 26.28
CA TRP A 861 29.47 -31.45 27.41
C TRP A 861 28.83 -32.81 27.13
N SER A 862 28.25 -33.01 25.94
CA SER A 862 27.56 -34.26 25.58
C SER A 862 28.53 -35.44 25.48
N VAL A 863 29.71 -35.22 24.90
CA VAL A 863 30.76 -36.25 24.82
C VAL A 863 31.25 -36.63 26.22
N LEU A 864 31.49 -35.65 27.09
CA LEU A 864 32.04 -35.89 28.43
C LEU A 864 31.04 -36.55 29.41
N LYS A 865 29.74 -36.60 29.07
CA LYS A 865 28.74 -37.34 29.84
C LYS A 865 28.74 -38.84 29.56
N ASP A 866 29.34 -39.29 28.47
CA ASP A 866 29.40 -40.70 28.09
C ASP A 866 30.86 -41.11 27.86
N ALA A 867 31.41 -41.87 28.81
CA ALA A 867 32.79 -42.32 28.76
C ALA A 867 33.09 -43.14 27.49
N ALA A 868 32.13 -43.92 26.96
CA ALA A 868 32.36 -44.71 25.76
C ALA A 868 32.48 -43.81 24.51
N ILE A 869 31.71 -42.72 24.46
CA ILE A 869 31.83 -41.72 23.38
C ILE A 869 33.15 -40.97 23.51
N ARG A 870 33.50 -40.53 24.73
CA ARG A 870 34.77 -39.85 25.03
C ARG A 870 35.98 -40.69 24.64
N ASP A 871 36.07 -41.92 25.13
CA ASP A 871 37.25 -42.77 24.91
C ASP A 871 37.44 -43.06 23.41
N ARG A 872 36.34 -43.19 22.66
CA ARG A 872 36.38 -43.42 21.21
C ARG A 872 36.80 -42.19 20.42
N ILE A 873 36.32 -40.99 20.76
CA ILE A 873 36.79 -39.77 20.10
C ILE A 873 38.24 -39.47 20.46
N GLU A 874 38.65 -39.66 21.72
CA GLU A 874 40.04 -39.48 22.17
C GLU A 874 40.98 -40.46 21.46
N GLY A 875 40.58 -41.73 21.32
CA GLY A 875 41.35 -42.72 20.55
C GLY A 875 41.47 -42.38 19.06
N GLU A 876 40.43 -41.81 18.46
CA GLU A 876 40.47 -41.41 17.04
C GLU A 876 41.34 -40.16 16.83
N VAL A 877 41.17 -39.11 17.64
CA VAL A 877 41.95 -37.87 17.49
C VAL A 877 43.42 -38.06 17.86
N ALA A 878 43.77 -39.04 18.70
CA ALA A 878 45.16 -39.41 18.99
C ALA A 878 45.95 -39.90 17.76
N THR A 879 45.27 -40.25 16.66
CA THR A 879 45.92 -40.62 15.38
C THR A 879 46.38 -39.43 14.55
N LEU A 880 46.01 -38.21 14.94
CA LEU A 880 46.35 -36.99 14.22
C LEU A 880 47.83 -36.62 14.39
N PRO A 881 48.47 -36.05 13.35
CA PRO A 881 49.79 -35.46 13.49
C PRO A 881 49.74 -34.20 14.39
N PRO A 882 50.85 -33.78 15.02
CA PRO A 882 50.88 -32.60 15.90
C PRO A 882 50.38 -31.29 15.24
N ASP A 883 50.63 -31.13 13.94
CA ASP A 883 50.28 -29.98 13.10
C ASP A 883 49.06 -30.24 12.20
N PHE A 884 48.09 -31.01 12.70
CA PHE A 884 46.91 -31.36 11.91
C PHE A 884 46.10 -30.15 11.44
N THR A 885 45.50 -30.33 10.26
CA THR A 885 44.71 -29.33 9.53
C THR A 885 43.25 -29.76 9.43
N ASP A 886 42.38 -28.88 8.94
CA ASP A 886 40.97 -29.17 8.67
C ASP A 886 40.82 -30.37 7.72
N LEU A 887 41.74 -30.51 6.74
CA LEU A 887 41.77 -31.65 5.82
C LEU A 887 41.99 -32.98 6.57
N HIS A 888 42.77 -33.01 7.64
CA HIS A 888 42.98 -34.21 8.45
C HIS A 888 41.72 -34.54 9.25
N VAL A 889 41.18 -33.57 10.01
CA VAL A 889 39.99 -33.79 10.85
C VAL A 889 38.71 -34.03 10.05
N SER A 890 38.63 -33.53 8.81
CA SER A 890 37.52 -33.82 7.89
C SER A 890 37.40 -35.30 7.51
N LYS A 891 38.48 -36.06 7.66
CA LYS A 891 38.56 -37.49 7.33
C LYS A 891 38.32 -38.40 8.53
N LEU A 892 38.23 -37.86 9.75
CA LEU A 892 37.98 -38.64 10.96
C LEU A 892 36.49 -39.01 11.06
N PRO A 893 36.11 -40.28 10.82
CA PRO A 893 34.70 -40.64 10.70
C PRO A 893 33.91 -40.37 11.98
N TYR A 894 34.45 -40.71 13.15
CA TYR A 894 33.70 -40.63 14.41
C TYR A 894 33.58 -39.18 14.92
N LEU A 895 34.64 -38.37 14.81
CA LEU A 895 34.60 -36.93 15.09
C LEU A 895 33.51 -36.23 14.26
N ASN A 896 33.43 -36.53 12.97
CA ASN A 896 32.38 -35.96 12.11
C ASN A 896 30.99 -36.46 12.54
N CYS A 897 30.83 -37.73 12.94
CA CYS A 897 29.58 -38.23 13.51
C CYS A 897 29.18 -37.47 14.80
N VAL A 898 30.14 -37.17 15.68
CA VAL A 898 29.93 -36.39 16.91
C VAL A 898 29.49 -34.97 16.59
N VAL A 899 30.14 -34.31 15.61
CA VAL A 899 29.75 -32.97 15.15
C VAL A 899 28.34 -32.97 14.55
N GLN A 900 27.99 -33.95 13.73
CA GLN A 900 26.64 -34.08 13.16
C GLN A 900 25.58 -34.26 14.26
N GLU A 901 25.85 -35.11 15.26
CA GLU A 901 24.91 -35.33 16.36
C GLU A 901 24.77 -34.10 17.26
N ALA A 902 25.86 -33.36 17.49
CA ALA A 902 25.81 -32.08 18.20
C ALA A 902 24.98 -31.04 17.45
N LEU A 903 25.15 -30.92 16.13
CA LEU A 903 24.32 -30.02 15.30
C LEU A 903 22.84 -30.46 15.28
N ARG A 904 22.56 -31.77 15.31
CA ARG A 904 21.19 -32.29 15.37
C ARG A 904 20.50 -31.87 16.66
N MET A 905 21.13 -32.13 17.80
CA MET A 905 20.52 -31.92 19.11
C MET A 905 20.61 -30.48 19.59
N TYR A 906 21.73 -29.83 19.29
CA TYR A 906 22.20 -28.59 19.91
C TYR A 906 22.74 -27.57 18.89
N GLY A 907 22.33 -27.64 17.63
CA GLY A 907 22.61 -26.58 16.66
C GLY A 907 22.04 -25.25 17.14
N ALA A 908 22.89 -24.23 17.27
CA ALA A 908 22.53 -22.98 17.93
C ALA A 908 21.26 -22.30 17.37
N ALA A 909 21.07 -22.33 16.04
CA ALA A 909 19.95 -21.69 15.34
C ALA A 909 18.79 -22.67 15.03
N SER A 910 18.40 -23.50 16.00
CA SER A 910 17.36 -24.53 15.80
C SER A 910 15.91 -24.02 15.87
N GLY A 911 15.71 -22.72 16.09
CA GLY A 911 14.42 -22.08 16.36
C GLY A 911 13.49 -21.90 15.16
N SER A 912 12.36 -21.23 15.41
CA SER A 912 11.29 -21.06 14.43
C SER A 912 11.64 -20.03 13.35
N HIS A 913 11.52 -20.45 12.09
CA HIS A 913 11.68 -19.63 10.91
C HIS A 913 10.30 -19.29 10.33
N SER A 914 9.92 -18.01 10.40
CA SER A 914 8.62 -17.53 9.92
C SER A 914 8.63 -17.21 8.42
N ARG A 915 7.57 -17.58 7.70
CA ARG A 915 7.40 -17.31 6.27
C ARG A 915 5.98 -16.88 5.95
N ASP A 916 5.83 -15.87 5.09
CA ASP A 916 4.54 -15.49 4.52
C ASP A 916 4.12 -16.56 3.50
N VAL A 917 2.85 -16.95 3.55
CA VAL A 917 2.24 -17.89 2.59
C VAL A 917 2.11 -17.19 1.23
N PRO A 918 2.39 -17.87 0.10
CA PRO A 918 2.23 -17.30 -1.23
C PRO A 918 0.78 -16.89 -1.51
N GLU A 919 0.60 -15.92 -2.42
CA GLU A 919 -0.70 -15.48 -2.93
C GLU A 919 -1.55 -16.66 -3.42
N GLY A 920 -2.84 -16.66 -3.06
CA GLY A 920 -3.76 -17.77 -3.38
C GLY A 920 -3.72 -18.93 -2.39
N GLY A 921 -2.91 -18.83 -1.32
CA GLY A 921 -2.83 -19.79 -0.23
C GLY A 921 -2.09 -21.08 -0.57
N TRP A 922 -1.97 -21.98 0.41
CA TRP A 922 -1.21 -23.22 0.29
C TRP A 922 -1.94 -24.40 0.93
N LYS A 923 -1.96 -25.54 0.22
CA LYS A 923 -2.50 -26.80 0.73
C LYS A 923 -1.37 -27.65 1.30
N VAL A 924 -1.50 -28.02 2.57
CA VAL A 924 -0.49 -28.79 3.33
C VAL A 924 -1.16 -29.74 4.31
N GLY A 925 -0.73 -31.00 4.34
CA GLY A 925 -1.25 -32.00 5.29
C GLY A 925 -2.78 -32.18 5.28
N GLY A 926 -3.44 -31.94 4.13
CA GLY A 926 -4.91 -31.97 4.01
C GLY A 926 -5.63 -30.68 4.43
N TYR A 927 -4.90 -29.67 4.90
CA TYR A 927 -5.43 -28.36 5.28
C TYR A 927 -5.13 -27.29 4.22
N TYR A 928 -5.95 -26.24 4.20
CA TYR A 928 -5.68 -25.03 3.43
C TYR A 928 -5.24 -23.91 4.37
N VAL A 929 -4.09 -23.31 4.08
CA VAL A 929 -3.52 -22.16 4.80
C VAL A 929 -3.65 -20.93 3.87
N PRO A 930 -4.37 -19.88 4.25
CA PRO A 930 -4.54 -18.70 3.40
C PRO A 930 -3.25 -17.86 3.31
N ASP A 931 -3.15 -17.03 2.29
CA ASP A 931 -2.07 -16.05 2.06
C ASP A 931 -1.99 -14.94 3.13
N THR A 932 -3.05 -14.74 3.91
CA THR A 932 -3.08 -13.84 5.06
C THR A 932 -2.39 -14.41 6.32
N ALA A 933 -1.99 -15.69 6.29
CA ALA A 933 -1.32 -16.37 7.41
C ALA A 933 0.19 -16.47 7.19
N THR A 934 0.92 -16.76 8.27
CA THR A 934 2.34 -17.13 8.20
C THR A 934 2.56 -18.56 8.70
N VAL A 935 3.55 -19.21 8.12
CA VAL A 935 3.97 -20.57 8.52
C VAL A 935 5.31 -20.53 9.25
N LEU A 936 5.47 -21.41 10.23
CA LEU A 936 6.65 -21.53 11.08
C LEU A 936 7.25 -22.93 10.91
N THR A 937 8.58 -23.00 10.74
CA THR A 937 9.33 -24.27 10.69
C THR A 937 10.50 -24.21 11.65
N GLN A 938 10.83 -25.29 12.36
CA GLN A 938 11.97 -25.31 13.29
C GLN A 938 12.78 -26.60 13.16
N ALA A 939 14.11 -26.46 13.09
CA ALA A 939 15.01 -27.61 13.02
C ALA A 939 14.93 -28.45 14.30
N TYR A 940 14.71 -27.82 15.46
CA TYR A 940 14.60 -28.48 16.76
C TYR A 940 13.64 -29.68 16.75
N SER A 941 12.45 -29.50 16.18
CA SER A 941 11.41 -30.54 16.11
C SER A 941 11.64 -31.54 14.97
N LEU A 942 12.08 -31.07 13.80
CA LEU A 942 12.39 -31.95 12.68
C LEU A 942 13.51 -32.94 13.03
N HIS A 943 14.49 -32.48 13.80
CA HIS A 943 15.61 -33.27 14.29
C HIS A 943 15.22 -34.25 15.42
N ARG A 944 13.98 -34.19 15.90
CA ARG A 944 13.44 -35.02 16.99
C ARG A 944 12.27 -35.92 16.56
N LEU A 945 11.97 -35.98 15.27
CA LEU A 945 11.01 -36.92 14.70
C LEU A 945 11.45 -38.37 15.02
N ARG A 946 10.63 -39.11 15.77
CA ARG A 946 10.98 -40.46 16.25
C ARG A 946 11.06 -41.49 15.13
N GLU A 947 10.26 -41.28 14.09
CA GLU A 947 10.20 -42.06 12.86
C GLU A 947 11.42 -41.85 11.97
N VAL A 948 12.12 -40.72 12.11
CA VAL A 948 13.37 -40.42 11.38
C VAL A 948 14.61 -40.71 12.22
N PHE A 949 14.58 -40.34 13.50
CA PHE A 949 15.70 -40.46 14.43
C PHE A 949 15.30 -41.35 15.62
N PRO A 950 15.64 -42.66 15.61
CA PRO A 950 15.38 -43.54 16.74
C PRO A 950 16.06 -43.04 18.02
N ASN A 951 15.31 -43.00 19.13
CA ASN A 951 15.73 -42.40 20.40
C ASN A 951 16.28 -40.97 20.20
N PRO A 952 15.43 -40.01 19.77
CA PRO A 952 15.89 -38.69 19.30
C PRO A 952 16.51 -37.83 20.40
N GLU A 953 16.17 -38.07 21.67
CA GLU A 953 16.74 -37.34 22.81
C GLU A 953 18.08 -37.90 23.29
N LYS A 954 18.51 -39.07 22.81
CA LYS A 954 19.82 -39.65 23.16
C LYS A 954 20.88 -39.12 22.21
N PHE A 955 21.92 -38.50 22.76
CA PHE A 955 23.15 -38.16 22.03
C PHE A 955 23.84 -39.46 21.59
N ASN A 956 23.72 -39.78 20.31
CA ASN A 956 24.25 -41.02 19.74
C ASN A 956 24.95 -40.73 18.40
N PRO A 957 26.28 -40.53 18.39
CA PRO A 957 27.05 -40.33 17.16
C PRO A 957 26.94 -41.48 16.16
N ASP A 958 26.78 -42.74 16.62
CA ASP A 958 26.79 -43.91 15.74
C ASP A 958 25.68 -43.90 14.69
N ARG A 959 24.60 -43.14 14.91
CA ARG A 959 23.52 -42.98 13.91
C ARG A 959 24.00 -42.36 12.60
N TRP A 960 25.13 -41.65 12.62
CA TRP A 960 25.71 -40.97 11.47
C TRP A 960 26.76 -41.80 10.72
N LEU A 961 27.09 -43.01 11.19
CA LEU A 961 27.96 -43.93 10.45
C LEU A 961 27.31 -44.44 9.17
N ASN A 962 26.00 -44.71 9.22
CA ASN A 962 25.19 -45.17 8.09
C ASN A 962 23.82 -44.47 8.11
N PRO A 963 23.76 -43.16 7.83
CA PRO A 963 22.51 -42.39 7.94
C PRO A 963 21.54 -42.78 6.82
N THR A 964 20.25 -42.88 7.12
CA THR A 964 19.22 -43.14 6.11
C THR A 964 18.94 -41.89 5.27
N ALA A 965 18.27 -42.06 4.13
CA ALA A 965 17.88 -40.94 3.27
C ALA A 965 16.89 -39.99 3.99
N GLU A 966 16.02 -40.54 4.84
CA GLU A 966 15.07 -39.78 5.65
C GLU A 966 15.80 -38.91 6.67
N MET A 967 16.82 -39.46 7.34
CA MET A 967 17.67 -38.71 8.27
C MET A 967 18.35 -37.54 7.56
N GLN A 968 18.94 -37.77 6.39
CA GLN A 968 19.56 -36.73 5.59
C GLN A 968 18.55 -35.67 5.14
N GLY A 969 17.33 -36.09 4.78
CA GLY A 969 16.28 -35.19 4.30
C GLY A 969 15.65 -34.30 5.39
N ALA A 970 15.66 -34.75 6.65
CA ALA A 970 15.15 -33.99 7.80
C ALA A 970 16.23 -33.14 8.50
N PHE A 971 17.51 -33.43 8.25
CA PHE A 971 18.63 -32.77 8.90
C PHE A 971 18.97 -31.42 8.24
N ILE A 972 18.53 -30.33 8.86
CA ILE A 972 18.65 -28.96 8.37
C ILE A 972 19.25 -27.99 9.42
N PRO A 973 20.39 -28.30 10.06
CA PRO A 973 20.96 -27.45 11.13
C PRO A 973 21.37 -26.05 10.67
N PHE A 974 21.53 -25.84 9.37
CA PHE A 974 21.90 -24.56 8.74
C PHE A 974 20.76 -23.95 7.89
N GLY A 975 19.54 -24.49 8.02
CA GLY A 975 18.41 -24.18 7.15
C GLY A 975 18.55 -24.82 5.76
N GLY A 976 17.85 -24.27 4.76
CA GLY A 976 17.89 -24.80 3.40
C GLY A 976 17.44 -23.82 2.32
N GLY A 977 17.56 -24.26 1.07
CA GLY A 977 17.22 -23.47 -0.12
C GLY A 977 18.15 -22.26 -0.34
N PRO A 978 17.67 -21.19 -1.03
CA PRO A 978 18.49 -20.02 -1.38
C PRO A 978 18.90 -19.18 -0.16
N ARG A 979 18.35 -19.49 1.02
CA ARG A 979 18.60 -18.81 2.29
C ARG A 979 19.41 -19.66 3.28
N ILE A 980 19.98 -20.80 2.85
CA ILE A 980 20.85 -21.63 3.69
C ILE A 980 22.04 -20.82 4.22
N CYS A 981 22.52 -21.12 5.43
CA CYS A 981 23.64 -20.42 6.06
C CYS A 981 24.80 -20.21 5.07
N ILE A 982 25.27 -18.96 4.97
CA ILE A 982 26.39 -18.60 4.09
C ILE A 982 27.73 -19.02 4.71
N GLY A 983 27.83 -19.05 6.05
CA GLY A 983 29.03 -19.43 6.81
C GLY A 983 29.13 -20.92 7.14
N ILE A 984 28.39 -21.80 6.46
CA ILE A 984 28.32 -23.24 6.77
C ILE A 984 29.70 -23.92 6.81
N HIS A 985 30.59 -23.57 5.87
CA HIS A 985 31.92 -24.17 5.80
C HIS A 985 32.84 -23.70 6.93
N LEU A 986 32.74 -22.43 7.32
CA LEU A 986 33.49 -21.88 8.45
C LEU A 986 33.05 -22.57 9.75
N ALA A 987 31.73 -22.72 9.95
CA ALA A 987 31.19 -23.41 11.12
C ALA A 987 31.72 -24.85 11.22
N TYR A 988 31.70 -25.64 10.14
CA TYR A 988 32.26 -26.99 10.16
C TYR A 988 33.76 -27.03 10.45
N MET A 989 34.53 -26.08 9.90
CA MET A 989 35.97 -25.99 10.17
C MET A 989 36.24 -25.70 11.65
N GLU A 990 35.60 -24.67 12.21
CA GLU A 990 35.74 -24.32 13.62
C GLU A 990 35.28 -25.46 14.54
N LEU A 991 34.14 -26.10 14.25
CA LEU A 991 33.62 -27.22 15.05
C LEU A 991 34.61 -28.39 15.09
N ARG A 992 35.16 -28.80 13.93
CA ARG A 992 36.06 -29.95 13.83
C ARG A 992 37.43 -29.66 14.43
N LEU A 993 38.07 -28.54 14.04
CA LEU A 993 39.39 -28.16 14.55
C LEU A 993 39.38 -27.99 16.06
N THR A 994 38.38 -27.30 16.60
CA THR A 994 38.29 -27.03 18.03
C THR A 994 38.00 -28.30 18.83
N SER A 995 37.08 -29.14 18.35
CA SER A 995 36.77 -30.41 19.02
C SER A 995 37.97 -31.35 19.03
N ALA A 996 38.67 -31.49 17.90
CA ALA A 996 39.89 -32.29 17.83
C ALA A 996 40.98 -31.74 18.74
N ALA A 997 41.24 -30.42 18.73
CA ALA A 997 42.25 -29.81 19.58
C ALA A 997 41.96 -29.99 21.07
N PHE A 998 40.68 -29.87 21.46
CA PHE A 998 40.23 -30.07 22.82
C PHE A 998 40.48 -31.51 23.31
N PHE A 999 40.00 -32.52 22.58
CA PHE A 999 40.15 -33.93 22.98
C PHE A 999 41.58 -34.46 22.82
N CYS A 1000 42.40 -33.88 21.93
CA CYS A 1000 43.83 -34.18 21.88
C CYS A 1000 44.57 -33.64 23.12
N LYS A 1001 44.26 -32.42 23.56
CA LYS A 1001 45.03 -31.74 24.62
C LYS A 1001 44.57 -32.14 26.02
N PHE A 1002 43.27 -32.32 26.22
CA PHE A 1002 42.66 -32.58 27.52
C PHE A 1002 42.13 -34.02 27.62
N HIS A 1003 43.01 -34.97 27.36
CA HIS A 1003 42.70 -36.39 27.44
C HIS A 1003 42.23 -36.76 28.85
N GLY A 1004 41.05 -37.39 28.96
CA GLY A 1004 40.46 -37.77 30.23
C GLY A 1004 39.73 -36.63 30.96
N ALA A 1005 39.45 -35.52 30.29
CA ALA A 1005 38.64 -34.44 30.84
C ALA A 1005 37.27 -34.96 31.34
N THR A 1006 36.70 -34.26 32.33
CA THR A 1006 35.42 -34.63 32.95
C THR A 1006 34.58 -33.41 33.29
N VAL A 1007 33.25 -33.55 33.31
CA VAL A 1007 32.35 -32.48 33.76
C VAL A 1007 32.62 -32.18 35.23
N HIS A 1008 32.81 -30.90 35.58
CA HIS A 1008 33.07 -30.51 36.95
C HIS A 1008 31.84 -30.82 37.85
N PRO A 1009 32.00 -31.35 39.08
CA PRO A 1009 30.87 -31.77 39.93
C PRO A 1009 29.86 -30.66 40.29
N SER A 1010 30.26 -29.40 40.18
CA SER A 1010 29.37 -28.26 40.44
C SER A 1010 28.46 -27.90 39.26
N LEU A 1011 28.67 -28.48 38.07
CA LEU A 1011 27.81 -28.26 36.91
C LEU A 1011 26.66 -29.28 36.95
N SER A 1012 25.46 -28.81 37.24
CA SER A 1012 24.26 -29.63 37.26
C SER A 1012 23.70 -29.83 35.84
N GLU A 1013 22.74 -30.74 35.68
CA GLU A 1013 22.01 -30.84 34.41
C GLU A 1013 21.14 -29.60 34.13
N ASP A 1014 20.59 -28.95 35.16
CA ASP A 1014 19.77 -27.74 35.01
C ASP A 1014 20.58 -26.58 34.42
N ASP A 1015 21.88 -26.49 34.76
CA ASP A 1015 22.80 -25.48 34.23
C ASP A 1015 22.96 -25.54 32.70
N MET A 1016 22.76 -26.73 32.13
CA MET A 1016 22.89 -27.05 30.70
C MET A 1016 21.54 -27.23 30.03
N THR A 1017 20.43 -26.88 30.70
CA THR A 1017 19.13 -26.83 30.04
C THR A 1017 19.10 -25.74 28.97
N LEU A 1018 18.40 -26.02 27.86
CA LEU A 1018 18.32 -25.11 26.73
C LEU A 1018 17.44 -23.90 27.07
N GLU A 1019 18.02 -22.71 27.01
CA GLU A 1019 17.27 -21.46 26.92
C GLU A 1019 17.34 -20.94 25.48
N ASN A 1020 16.20 -20.52 24.94
CA ASN A 1020 16.06 -20.12 23.54
C ASN A 1020 15.24 -18.84 23.38
N TYR A 1021 15.93 -17.80 22.91
CA TYR A 1021 15.30 -16.61 22.35
C TYR A 1021 15.41 -16.63 20.82
N THR A 1022 16.64 -16.55 20.33
CA THR A 1022 16.97 -16.66 18.89
C THR A 1022 17.97 -17.76 18.64
N LEU A 1023 18.94 -17.89 19.55
CA LEU A 1023 19.89 -18.99 19.60
C LEU A 1023 19.65 -19.80 20.89
N ILE A 1024 20.03 -21.07 20.88
CA ILE A 1024 20.13 -21.85 22.12
C ILE A 1024 21.41 -21.48 22.88
N VAL A 1025 21.26 -21.33 24.20
CA VAL A 1025 22.36 -21.12 25.14
C VAL A 1025 22.16 -22.02 26.37
N PRO A 1026 23.22 -22.37 27.11
CA PRO A 1026 23.07 -22.94 28.45
C PRO A 1026 22.41 -21.94 29.39
N LYS A 1027 21.42 -22.39 30.17
CA LYS A 1027 20.74 -21.56 31.18
C LYS A 1027 21.70 -20.88 32.16
N SER A 1028 22.79 -21.56 32.53
CA SER A 1028 23.81 -21.00 33.42
C SER A 1028 24.77 -20.01 32.75
N HIS A 1029 24.77 -19.95 31.41
CA HIS A 1029 25.77 -19.27 30.58
C HIS A 1029 27.22 -19.69 30.90
N LYS A 1030 27.43 -20.93 31.35
CA LYS A 1030 28.74 -21.51 31.69
C LYS A 1030 28.77 -23.00 31.36
N CYS A 1031 29.97 -23.55 31.18
CA CYS A 1031 30.17 -24.99 31.13
C CYS A 1031 31.52 -25.32 31.77
N LEU A 1032 31.49 -25.83 33.01
CA LEU A 1032 32.68 -26.04 33.82
C LEU A 1032 33.23 -27.44 33.62
N ILE A 1033 34.44 -27.55 33.08
CA ILE A 1033 35.12 -28.81 32.79
C ILE A 1033 36.40 -28.91 33.62
N LYS A 1034 36.64 -30.07 34.22
CA LYS A 1034 37.93 -30.44 34.81
C LYS A 1034 38.80 -31.02 33.69
N LEU A 1035 39.85 -30.28 33.34
CA LEU A 1035 40.77 -30.56 32.23
C LEU A 1035 41.82 -31.62 32.57
#